data_AF-A0A9P9AQ50-F1
#
_entry.id   AF-A0A9P9AQ50-F1
#
_cell.length_a   1.000
_cell.length_b   1.000
_cell.length_c   1.000
_cell.angle_alpha   90.00
_cell.angle_beta   90.00
_cell.angle_gamma   90.00
#
_symmetry.space_group_name_H-M   'P 1'
#
loop_
_entity.id
_entity.type
_entity.pdbx_description
1 polymer ?
#
loop_
_entity_poly.entity_id
_entity_poly.type
_entity_poly.pdbx_seq_one_letter_code
_entity_poly.pdbx_strand_id
1 'polypeptide(L)'
;MVFPTFGQVCAFCGAAPFDPNQRADSELEDLDEWELYDETVLPTEETVWMGDTQLIGENPNSERPNKVFLSGPARDEGFGHFTVLPNENDWVPIEEVGTFATYSWSEDQRLFVPCHAACVCILAKTLQPHHLDLELLYQAVKSCFGGYGTRLSLKLNYGGVVKALVPEWQTTRGTEVFASPPFPSPKFDAYYSSLALPYDPEVYKSNLISGVTNGRFDVFSRLAPELLLRIMEYLDMPSTIRWRTASRAAAMVTLGNFFWKMAVSRDMPWVYDHPELQAGDSRSTIDWKAMYAGLHHGSRIVEPPAFSRLASLDPFHSLTNRKPFNSLANRKRIWEICSQITEVYLRIMKNAEKQISSSAEILVDAVSTPMPRLVSPESTATTLVSASLFEHLSDLQAAQPVLSSSWSEDGYLLRIDAHHGPSDALGSSNDQNKVRIPENDWLTGFVITTKKVDLGRLHLEARKVVGVRYLFVRQSPVQHGRSEGDQRLIYVSDNHFVVGFSFRISLETGSLESLALLQQLLEKAPGWTESRLSGPGSETLCSMPRFLWKDGFPRPELRPCPYEDTLFTRDDLDLCPIEALILEDSEKRLSDIVALSADVHMRMFQVQYADGSRRSIGSSCHALKSLPIDGAGGERVVMMFLPYASREIMGIRFATNRGRQLVLGWPSRVEARYPPSHLGEHPLMGICSFWKNHDSLDRPQPSPGKVYSLVPSLDIATSNPSILDLHGLCWEPIAPPESITRFGPIYGAISTDFTTFYSKVVVSWLDCSRPLHSVTVAMCNAVKSPWMPLCSLAFTYADTGECAAIGPTEFPSEEEPRTQAGIKEEYDASTWTVNGSKMTLMKIWLSHDKSLRAMQFVAENGLTSPKWGLDTKGNEDEVLVEIGFSADAGDDQAVGIAVYMMSMMRTTGPEEEILLSAFQALQDDHMYR
;
A
#
# COMPACT_ATOMS: atom_id res chain seq x y z
N MET A 1 14.80 -18.84 9.28
CA MET A 1 15.04 -17.68 10.15
C MET A 1 13.73 -17.36 10.84
N VAL A 2 13.61 -17.66 12.13
CA VAL A 2 12.41 -17.38 12.93
C VAL A 2 12.50 -15.92 13.36
N PHE A 3 11.66 -15.07 12.80
CA PHE A 3 11.55 -13.67 13.24
C PHE A 3 10.85 -13.66 14.62
N PRO A 4 11.36 -12.93 15.63
CA PRO A 4 10.66 -12.80 16.91
C PRO A 4 9.32 -12.12 16.69
N THR A 5 8.26 -12.66 17.28
CA THR A 5 6.97 -11.99 17.44
C THR A 5 7.18 -10.80 18.38
N PHE A 6 6.84 -9.59 17.94
CA PHE A 6 6.94 -8.37 18.77
C PHE A 6 5.54 -7.78 18.95
N GLY A 7 5.10 -7.60 20.20
CA GLY A 7 3.77 -7.06 20.51
C GLY A 7 3.67 -5.56 20.26
N GLN A 8 2.64 -5.11 19.54
CA GLN A 8 2.33 -3.70 19.33
C GLN A 8 1.53 -3.11 20.50
N VAL A 9 1.54 -1.78 20.66
CA VAL A 9 0.81 -1.09 21.75
C VAL A 9 -0.22 -0.10 21.24
N CYS A 10 -1.22 0.21 22.05
CA CYS A 10 -2.09 1.35 21.82
C CYS A 10 -1.29 2.66 21.84
N ALA A 11 -1.51 3.51 20.83
CA ALA A 11 -0.77 4.76 20.62
C ALA A 11 -0.94 5.79 21.75
N PHE A 12 -2.04 5.71 22.51
CA PHE A 12 -2.43 6.72 23.50
C PHE A 12 -2.25 6.27 24.95
N CYS A 13 -2.02 4.98 25.19
CA CYS A 13 -1.78 4.46 26.53
C CYS A 13 -0.60 3.50 26.63
N GLY A 14 -0.02 3.02 25.53
CA GLY A 14 1.08 2.06 25.56
C GLY A 14 0.69 0.67 26.12
N ALA A 15 -0.59 0.40 26.36
CA ALA A 15 -1.07 -0.92 26.76
C ALA A 15 -1.36 -1.80 25.54
N ALA A 16 -1.50 -3.11 25.75
CA ALA A 16 -1.85 -4.04 24.68
C ALA A 16 -3.20 -3.67 24.01
N PRO A 17 -3.27 -3.67 22.67
CA PRO A 17 -4.49 -3.41 21.89
C PRO A 17 -5.34 -4.68 21.68
N PHE A 18 -5.31 -5.61 22.63
CA PHE A 18 -6.10 -6.84 22.64
C PHE A 18 -6.54 -7.18 24.06
N ASP A 19 -7.59 -7.99 24.18
CA ASP A 19 -7.99 -8.53 25.48
C ASP A 19 -7.00 -9.64 25.90
N PRO A 20 -6.21 -9.44 26.98
CA PRO A 20 -5.23 -10.43 27.40
C PRO A 20 -5.84 -11.81 27.73
N ASN A 21 -7.13 -11.89 28.06
CA ASN A 21 -7.77 -13.16 28.41
C ASN A 21 -8.13 -14.01 27.18
N GLN A 22 -8.45 -13.39 26.05
CA GLN A 22 -8.83 -14.13 24.82
C GLN A 22 -7.65 -14.84 24.15
N ARG A 23 -6.43 -14.36 24.40
CA ARG A 23 -5.19 -14.98 23.88
C ARG A 23 -4.68 -16.11 24.78
N ALA A 24 -5.04 -16.08 26.07
CA ALA A 24 -4.72 -17.14 27.01
C ALA A 24 -5.42 -18.46 26.62
N ASP A 25 -6.68 -18.42 26.17
CA ASP A 25 -7.48 -19.61 25.84
C ASP A 25 -6.87 -20.56 24.77
N SER A 26 -5.90 -20.12 23.96
CA SER A 26 -5.20 -20.98 22.99
C SER A 26 -3.89 -21.61 23.49
N GLU A 27 -3.30 -21.12 24.59
CA GLU A 27 -1.98 -21.55 25.10
C GLU A 27 -1.98 -21.93 26.60
N LEU A 28 -3.15 -21.93 27.26
CA LEU A 28 -3.36 -22.16 28.70
C LEU A 28 -2.97 -23.55 29.24
N GLU A 29 -2.41 -24.47 28.44
CA GLU A 29 -2.00 -25.79 28.95
C GLU A 29 -0.68 -25.76 29.75
N ASP A 30 0.16 -24.71 29.64
CA ASP A 30 1.52 -24.70 30.22
C ASP A 30 1.95 -23.44 31.02
N LEU A 31 1.08 -22.44 31.28
CA LEU A 31 1.47 -21.23 32.02
C LEU A 31 1.32 -21.38 33.55
N ASP A 32 2.34 -21.01 34.32
CA ASP A 32 2.33 -21.01 35.79
C ASP A 32 1.28 -20.00 36.35
N GLU A 33 0.54 -20.34 37.42
CA GLU A 33 -0.43 -19.46 38.14
C GLU A 33 0.14 -18.07 38.55
N TRP A 34 1.45 -17.90 38.47
CA TRP A 34 2.19 -16.67 38.78
C TRP A 34 2.26 -15.68 37.61
N GLU A 35 1.85 -16.07 36.40
CA GLU A 35 1.89 -15.28 35.16
C GLU A 35 0.54 -14.64 34.79
N LEU A 36 -0.43 -14.61 35.72
CA LEU A 36 -1.74 -13.97 35.56
C LEU A 36 -1.93 -12.79 36.53
N TYR A 37 -2.83 -11.87 36.17
CA TYR A 37 -3.27 -10.80 37.06
C TYR A 37 -3.93 -11.34 38.33
N ASP A 38 -3.81 -10.62 39.45
CA ASP A 38 -4.55 -10.96 40.67
C ASP A 38 -6.05 -10.62 40.49
N GLU A 39 -6.91 -11.65 40.36
CA GLU A 39 -8.36 -11.49 40.20
C GLU A 39 -9.02 -10.70 41.34
N THR A 40 -8.41 -10.67 42.52
CA THR A 40 -8.92 -9.87 43.65
C THR A 40 -8.64 -8.37 43.50
N VAL A 41 -7.68 -8.02 42.63
CA VAL A 41 -7.27 -6.64 42.33
C VAL A 41 -7.90 -6.18 41.01
N LEU A 42 -7.89 -7.02 39.98
CA LEU A 42 -8.44 -6.75 38.66
C LEU A 42 -9.17 -8.00 38.14
N PRO A 43 -10.50 -8.02 38.25
CA PRO A 43 -11.31 -9.09 37.65
C PRO A 43 -11.13 -9.15 36.14
N THR A 44 -11.15 -10.36 35.59
CA THR A 44 -11.05 -10.68 34.17
C THR A 44 -12.04 -9.88 33.29
N GLU A 45 -13.26 -9.69 33.77
CA GLU A 45 -14.30 -8.90 33.09
C GLU A 45 -13.91 -7.42 32.90
N GLU A 46 -12.98 -6.89 33.71
CA GLU A 46 -12.54 -5.50 33.66
C GLU A 46 -11.38 -5.25 32.71
N THR A 47 -10.81 -6.26 32.06
CA THR A 47 -9.79 -6.08 31.01
C THR A 47 -10.37 -6.05 29.60
N VAL A 48 -11.66 -6.35 29.43
CA VAL A 48 -12.34 -6.43 28.12
C VAL A 48 -12.18 -5.15 27.29
N TRP A 49 -12.12 -3.99 27.94
CA TRP A 49 -11.90 -2.70 27.26
C TRP A 49 -10.57 -2.62 26.52
N MET A 50 -9.58 -3.44 26.87
CA MET A 50 -8.30 -3.51 26.17
C MET A 50 -8.42 -4.15 24.79
N GLY A 51 -9.46 -4.97 24.58
CA GLY A 51 -9.82 -5.51 23.27
C GLY A 51 -10.70 -4.58 22.43
N ASP A 52 -11.24 -3.51 23.01
CA ASP A 52 -12.00 -2.47 22.31
C ASP A 52 -11.06 -1.50 21.59
N THR A 53 -10.40 -2.03 20.55
CA THR A 53 -9.39 -1.36 19.75
C THR A 53 -10.00 -0.82 18.46
N GLN A 54 -9.60 0.38 18.08
CA GLN A 54 -9.89 1.03 16.80
C GLN A 54 -8.59 1.44 16.13
N LEU A 55 -8.60 1.62 14.82
CA LEU A 55 -7.48 2.12 14.05
C LEU A 55 -7.72 3.56 13.64
N ILE A 56 -6.70 4.39 13.78
CA ILE A 56 -6.64 5.70 13.11
C ILE A 56 -5.81 5.52 11.85
N GLY A 57 -6.37 5.90 10.71
CA GLY A 57 -5.73 5.78 9.41
C GLY A 57 -6.30 6.75 8.39
N GLU A 58 -5.75 6.70 7.19
CA GLU A 58 -6.16 7.54 6.07
C GLU A 58 -6.64 6.68 4.90
N ASN A 59 -7.82 6.98 4.38
CA ASN A 59 -8.33 6.44 3.12
C ASN A 59 -8.33 7.55 2.06
N PRO A 60 -7.31 7.59 1.17
CA PRO A 60 -7.22 8.61 0.13
C PRO A 60 -8.35 8.51 -0.91
N ASN A 61 -8.99 7.35 -1.04
CA ASN A 61 -10.04 7.09 -2.03
C ASN A 61 -11.43 7.51 -1.54
N SER A 62 -11.60 7.75 -0.24
CA SER A 62 -12.86 8.19 0.34
C SER A 62 -13.41 9.40 -0.39
N GLU A 63 -14.72 9.43 -0.65
CA GLU A 63 -15.38 10.59 -1.25
C GLU A 63 -15.58 11.74 -0.26
N ARG A 64 -15.28 11.52 1.03
CA ARG A 64 -15.34 12.57 2.04
C ARG A 64 -14.22 13.60 1.83
N PRO A 65 -14.45 14.90 2.11
CA PRO A 65 -13.39 15.90 2.12
C PRO A 65 -12.26 15.58 3.10
N ASN A 66 -12.61 15.04 4.28
CA ASN A 66 -11.65 14.50 5.23
C ASN A 66 -11.29 13.06 4.84
N LYS A 67 -10.00 12.78 4.71
CA LYS A 67 -9.47 11.46 4.31
C LYS A 67 -9.10 10.59 5.51
N VAL A 68 -8.99 11.18 6.69
CA VAL A 68 -8.67 10.46 7.92
C VAL A 68 -9.95 9.91 8.54
N PHE A 69 -9.87 8.68 9.02
CA PHE A 69 -10.96 8.01 9.70
C PHE A 69 -10.50 7.34 11.00
N LEU A 70 -11.47 7.09 11.87
CA LEU A 70 -11.36 6.22 13.03
C LEU A 70 -12.22 4.99 12.73
N SER A 71 -11.62 3.81 12.67
CA SER A 71 -12.32 2.59 12.28
C SER A 71 -13.37 2.16 13.31
N GLY A 72 -14.24 1.23 12.90
CA GLY A 72 -14.96 0.38 13.85
C GLY A 72 -14.03 -0.52 14.66
N PRO A 73 -14.58 -1.43 15.49
CA PRO A 73 -13.78 -2.39 16.26
C PRO A 73 -12.81 -3.18 15.37
N ALA A 74 -11.55 -3.22 15.78
CA ALA A 74 -10.45 -3.85 15.08
C ALA A 74 -9.90 -5.00 15.93
N ARG A 75 -9.73 -6.17 15.30
CA ARG A 75 -9.20 -7.36 15.94
C ARG A 75 -7.71 -7.51 15.62
N ASP A 76 -6.89 -7.75 16.65
CA ASP A 76 -5.48 -8.11 16.47
C ASP A 76 -5.36 -9.52 15.87
N GLU A 77 -4.66 -9.63 14.74
CA GLU A 77 -4.33 -10.90 14.06
C GLU A 77 -2.89 -11.35 14.38
N GLY A 78 -2.18 -10.59 15.21
CA GLY A 78 -0.76 -10.79 15.49
C GLY A 78 0.15 -10.18 14.43
N PHE A 79 1.45 -10.17 14.71
CA PHE A 79 2.51 -9.60 13.85
C PHE A 79 2.29 -8.13 13.45
N GLY A 80 1.45 -7.43 14.20
CA GLY A 80 1.11 -6.04 13.97
C GLY A 80 0.08 -5.77 12.89
N HIS A 81 -0.73 -6.78 12.58
CA HIS A 81 -1.84 -6.70 11.66
C HIS A 81 -3.17 -6.67 12.42
N PHE A 82 -4.08 -5.79 11.98
CA PHE A 82 -5.41 -5.66 12.55
C PHE A 82 -6.46 -5.80 11.47
N THR A 83 -7.48 -6.61 11.73
CA THR A 83 -8.64 -6.75 10.86
C THR A 83 -9.78 -5.87 11.37
N VAL A 84 -10.24 -4.94 10.54
CA VAL A 84 -11.47 -4.18 10.77
C VAL A 84 -12.63 -4.96 10.16
N LEU A 85 -13.60 -5.35 10.98
CA LEU A 85 -14.78 -6.11 10.52
C LEU A 85 -15.91 -5.15 10.12
N PRO A 86 -16.77 -5.54 9.16
CA PRO A 86 -17.99 -4.79 8.87
C PRO A 86 -18.90 -4.83 10.11
N ASN A 87 -19.34 -3.68 10.60
CA ASN A 87 -20.24 -3.63 11.75
C ASN A 87 -21.68 -3.91 11.27
N GLU A 88 -22.39 -4.89 11.85
CA GLU A 88 -23.74 -5.28 11.39
C GLU A 88 -24.80 -4.18 11.58
N ASN A 89 -24.53 -3.17 12.43
CA ASN A 89 -25.49 -2.11 12.79
C ASN A 89 -25.02 -0.68 12.51
N ASP A 90 -23.79 -0.47 12.04
CA ASP A 90 -23.28 0.86 11.68
C ASP A 90 -22.72 0.85 10.26
N TRP A 91 -23.09 1.88 9.49
CA TRP A 91 -22.63 2.13 8.13
C TRP A 91 -21.14 2.51 8.12
N VAL A 92 -20.25 1.57 8.43
CA VAL A 92 -18.84 1.69 8.07
C VAL A 92 -18.78 1.49 6.54
N PRO A 93 -18.27 2.46 5.75
CA PRO A 93 -18.10 2.28 4.32
C PRO A 93 -17.32 0.98 4.06
N ILE A 94 -17.78 0.15 3.11
CA ILE A 94 -17.15 -1.13 2.74
C ILE A 94 -15.64 -0.96 2.44
N GLU A 95 -15.25 0.25 2.01
CA GLU A 95 -13.88 0.66 1.72
C GLU A 95 -12.94 0.71 2.95
N GLU A 96 -13.47 0.66 4.17
CA GLU A 96 -12.70 0.73 5.43
C GLU A 96 -12.55 -0.66 6.11
N VAL A 97 -13.05 -1.72 5.47
CA VAL A 97 -12.97 -3.13 5.93
C VAL A 97 -11.73 -3.79 5.33
N GLY A 98 -10.91 -4.43 6.17
CA GLY A 98 -9.70 -5.10 5.69
C GLY A 98 -8.67 -5.35 6.80
N THR A 99 -7.53 -5.93 6.41
CA THR A 99 -6.40 -6.18 7.31
C THR A 99 -5.31 -5.14 7.07
N PHE A 100 -4.98 -4.36 8.10
CA PHE A 100 -4.04 -3.25 8.03
C PHE A 100 -2.80 -3.53 8.88
N ALA A 101 -1.61 -3.20 8.37
CA ALA A 101 -0.40 -3.21 9.15
C ALA A 101 -0.27 -1.89 9.92
N THR A 102 -0.14 -1.95 11.25
CA THR A 102 -0.01 -0.73 12.06
C THR A 102 1.44 -0.45 12.42
N TYR A 103 1.76 0.81 12.76
CA TYR A 103 3.13 1.30 12.98
C TYR A 103 4.12 0.96 11.84
N SER A 104 3.60 0.65 10.66
CA SER A 104 4.35 0.55 9.43
C SER A 104 4.09 1.83 8.66
N TRP A 105 5.08 2.70 8.63
CA TRP A 105 5.11 3.81 7.70
C TRP A 105 6.35 3.62 6.86
N SER A 106 6.16 3.30 5.59
CA SER A 106 7.21 3.11 4.59
C SER A 106 6.89 3.99 3.38
N GLU A 107 7.80 4.07 2.40
CA GLU A 107 7.49 4.68 1.10
C GLU A 107 6.26 4.05 0.43
N ASP A 108 5.86 2.84 0.86
CA ASP A 108 4.83 2.01 0.22
C ASP A 108 3.59 1.76 1.10
N GLN A 109 3.57 2.23 2.35
CA GLN A 109 2.48 1.97 3.30
C GLN A 109 2.16 3.21 4.13
N ARG A 110 0.87 3.58 4.16
CA ARG A 110 0.34 4.66 5.02
C ARG A 110 0.35 4.23 6.48
N LEU A 111 0.50 5.22 7.37
CA LEU A 111 0.55 5.00 8.80
C LEU A 111 -0.83 4.64 9.32
N PHE A 112 -0.98 3.45 9.89
CA PHE A 112 -2.10 3.10 10.76
C PHE A 112 -1.59 3.00 12.19
N VAL A 113 -2.35 3.50 13.16
CA VAL A 113 -2.05 3.30 14.58
C VAL A 113 -3.25 2.73 15.34
N PRO A 114 -3.03 1.72 16.20
CA PRO A 114 -4.10 1.18 17.03
C PRO A 114 -4.28 2.05 18.27
N CYS A 115 -5.53 2.23 18.67
CA CYS A 115 -5.89 2.96 19.87
C CYS A 115 -7.15 2.37 20.50
N HIS A 116 -7.25 2.38 21.84
CA HIS A 116 -8.49 1.98 22.51
C HIS A 116 -9.54 3.08 22.38
N ALA A 117 -10.81 2.71 22.21
CA ALA A 117 -11.93 3.66 22.15
C ALA A 117 -11.97 4.57 23.40
N ALA A 118 -11.72 3.98 24.58
CA ALA A 118 -11.62 4.73 25.84
C ALA A 118 -10.48 5.76 25.86
N CYS A 119 -9.35 5.47 25.21
CA CYS A 119 -8.22 6.39 25.14
C CYS A 119 -8.51 7.59 24.22
N VAL A 120 -9.22 7.37 23.11
CA VAL A 120 -9.71 8.46 22.23
C VAL A 120 -10.62 9.40 23.02
N CYS A 121 -11.51 8.85 23.85
CA CYS A 121 -12.40 9.66 24.71
C CYS A 121 -11.60 10.52 25.69
N ILE A 122 -10.55 9.98 26.32
CA ILE A 122 -9.68 10.74 27.24
C ILE A 122 -8.93 11.84 26.49
N LEU A 123 -8.38 11.56 25.30
CA LEU A 123 -7.74 12.56 24.45
C LEU A 123 -8.70 13.69 24.05
N ALA A 124 -9.95 13.37 23.72
CA ALA A 124 -10.95 14.40 23.42
C ALA A 124 -11.21 15.32 24.63
N LYS A 125 -11.07 14.81 25.87
CA LYS A 125 -11.18 15.62 27.09
C LYS A 125 -9.96 16.52 27.30
N THR A 126 -8.74 16.07 26.97
CA THR A 126 -7.53 16.90 27.10
C THR A 126 -7.54 18.09 26.14
N LEU A 127 -8.30 18.01 25.04
CA LEU A 127 -8.44 19.08 24.05
C LEU A 127 -9.44 20.19 24.43
N GLN A 128 -10.29 19.98 25.44
CA GLN A 128 -11.32 20.96 25.78
C GLN A 128 -10.71 22.36 26.08
N PRO A 129 -11.33 23.44 25.58
CA PRO A 129 -12.67 23.52 24.97
C PRO A 129 -12.72 23.19 23.46
N HIS A 130 -11.62 22.80 22.84
CA HIS A 130 -11.59 22.46 21.41
C HIS A 130 -12.25 21.11 21.14
N HIS A 131 -12.89 20.98 19.97
CA HIS A 131 -13.41 19.71 19.47
C HIS A 131 -12.29 18.92 18.79
N LEU A 132 -12.36 17.58 18.88
CA LEU A 132 -11.39 16.70 18.25
C LEU A 132 -11.60 16.67 16.73
N ASP A 133 -10.67 17.28 15.99
CA ASP A 133 -10.51 17.10 14.54
C ASP A 133 -9.58 15.92 14.25
N LEU A 134 -10.06 14.92 13.49
CA LEU A 134 -9.30 13.71 13.18
C LEU A 134 -8.11 13.97 12.25
N GLU A 135 -8.19 14.93 11.31
CA GLU A 135 -7.08 15.25 10.41
C GLU A 135 -5.92 15.83 11.22
N LEU A 136 -6.21 16.81 12.08
CA LEU A 136 -5.21 17.39 12.98
C LEU A 136 -4.63 16.36 13.95
N LEU A 137 -5.45 15.42 14.43
CA LEU A 137 -4.98 14.31 15.27
C LEU A 137 -4.02 13.40 14.52
N TYR A 138 -4.36 12.99 13.30
CA TYR A 138 -3.51 12.12 12.50
C TYR A 138 -2.17 12.77 12.19
N GLN A 139 -2.15 14.08 11.89
CA GLN A 139 -0.89 14.82 11.71
C GLN A 139 -0.07 14.90 13.00
N ALA A 140 -0.71 15.08 14.16
CA ALA A 140 -0.03 15.05 15.45
C ALA A 140 0.58 13.67 15.73
N VAL A 141 -0.16 12.59 15.46
CA VAL A 141 0.31 11.20 15.57
C VAL A 141 1.48 10.95 14.63
N LYS A 142 1.39 11.36 13.35
CA LYS A 142 2.46 11.23 12.35
C LYS A 142 3.73 11.97 12.78
N SER A 143 3.58 13.17 13.34
CA SER A 143 4.69 13.97 13.89
C SER A 143 5.35 13.31 15.12
N CYS A 144 4.58 12.54 15.89
CA CYS A 144 5.09 11.75 17.01
C CYS A 144 5.66 10.39 16.56
N PHE A 145 5.61 10.03 15.28
CA PHE A 145 6.12 8.75 14.80
C PHE A 145 7.65 8.75 14.65
N GLY A 146 8.27 7.60 14.93
CA GLY A 146 9.71 7.53 15.13
C GLY A 146 10.61 7.51 13.89
N GLY A 147 10.02 7.52 12.70
CA GLY A 147 10.69 7.26 11.42
C GLY A 147 10.77 5.76 11.12
N TYR A 148 11.40 5.43 9.99
CA TYR A 148 11.57 4.06 9.49
C TYR A 148 12.42 3.21 10.46
N GLY A 149 11.78 2.55 11.43
CA GLY A 149 12.48 1.64 12.36
C GLY A 149 11.77 1.37 13.68
N THR A 150 10.94 2.28 14.18
CA THR A 150 10.12 2.04 15.39
C THR A 150 8.78 1.42 14.98
N ARG A 151 8.71 0.09 14.91
CA ARG A 151 7.52 -0.65 14.43
C ARG A 151 6.45 -0.92 15.49
N LEU A 152 6.60 -0.38 16.70
CA LEU A 152 5.82 -0.85 17.86
C LEU A 152 5.15 0.26 18.66
N SER A 153 5.57 1.53 18.56
CA SER A 153 5.00 2.65 19.32
C SER A 153 5.39 4.03 18.75
N LEU A 154 4.65 5.07 19.15
CA LEU A 154 5.02 6.48 18.94
C LEU A 154 6.19 6.90 19.85
N LYS A 155 6.92 7.97 19.50
CA LYS A 155 7.94 8.63 20.32
C LYS A 155 7.31 9.44 21.47
N LEU A 156 6.61 8.75 22.36
CA LEU A 156 5.99 9.32 23.55
C LEU A 156 6.61 8.73 24.82
N ASN A 157 6.54 9.48 25.91
CA ASN A 157 6.88 8.92 27.22
C ASN A 157 5.67 8.17 27.78
N TYR A 158 5.63 6.85 27.60
CA TYR A 158 4.58 5.97 28.13
C TYR A 158 4.75 5.65 29.63
N GLY A 159 5.85 6.07 30.25
CA GLY A 159 6.12 5.85 31.67
C GLY A 159 6.37 4.38 32.03
N GLY A 160 5.89 3.97 33.21
CA GLY A 160 6.17 2.64 33.79
C GLY A 160 5.57 1.44 33.03
N VAL A 161 4.63 1.67 32.11
CA VAL A 161 4.00 0.58 31.31
C VAL A 161 5.00 -0.14 30.43
N VAL A 162 6.11 0.51 30.06
CA VAL A 162 7.22 -0.08 29.29
C VAL A 162 7.80 -1.32 29.99
N LYS A 163 7.65 -1.45 31.31
CA LYS A 163 8.08 -2.64 32.05
C LYS A 163 7.19 -3.87 31.80
N ALA A 164 5.92 -3.67 31.42
CA ALA A 164 4.99 -4.74 31.04
C ALA A 164 5.16 -5.17 29.56
N LEU A 165 6.12 -4.57 28.85
CA LEU A 165 6.37 -4.74 27.42
C LEU A 165 7.72 -5.44 27.18
N VAL A 166 7.79 -6.77 27.23
CA VAL A 166 9.01 -7.52 26.82
C VAL A 166 8.69 -8.98 26.44
N PRO A 167 9.02 -9.49 25.22
CA PRO A 167 8.83 -8.91 23.88
C PRO A 167 7.35 -8.84 23.43
N GLU A 168 6.44 -9.35 24.25
CA GLU A 168 4.98 -9.22 24.13
C GLU A 168 4.40 -8.71 25.47
N TRP A 169 3.10 -8.41 25.50
CA TRP A 169 2.42 -7.98 26.72
C TRP A 169 2.33 -9.13 27.73
N GLN A 170 2.81 -8.94 28.95
CA GLN A 170 2.77 -9.97 29.99
C GLN A 170 1.82 -9.59 31.13
N THR A 171 0.93 -10.52 31.49
CA THR A 171 -0.05 -10.40 32.57
C THR A 171 0.57 -10.64 33.95
N THR A 172 1.50 -9.78 34.39
CA THR A 172 2.24 -9.99 35.65
C THR A 172 1.57 -9.33 36.86
N ARG A 173 1.58 -10.02 38.01
CA ARG A 173 1.10 -9.44 39.28
C ARG A 173 1.84 -8.15 39.63
N GLY A 174 1.09 -7.15 40.09
CA GLY A 174 1.60 -5.81 40.38
C GLY A 174 1.59 -4.85 39.18
N THR A 175 1.19 -5.31 37.99
CA THR A 175 1.03 -4.48 36.78
C THR A 175 -0.43 -4.23 36.40
N GLU A 176 -1.39 -4.68 37.22
CA GLU A 176 -2.84 -4.60 37.01
C GLU A 176 -3.31 -3.15 36.79
N VAL A 177 -2.59 -2.18 37.36
CA VAL A 177 -2.87 -0.76 37.16
C VAL A 177 -2.88 -0.36 35.68
N PHE A 178 -2.07 -1.00 34.82
CA PHE A 178 -2.03 -0.65 33.40
C PHE A 178 -3.21 -1.21 32.60
N ALA A 179 -3.82 -2.29 33.09
CA ALA A 179 -4.99 -2.95 32.50
C ALA A 179 -6.33 -2.51 33.13
N SER A 180 -6.29 -1.75 34.23
CA SER A 180 -7.49 -1.28 34.94
C SER A 180 -8.30 -0.27 34.10
N PRO A 181 -9.65 -0.37 34.05
CA PRO A 181 -10.48 0.45 33.18
C PRO A 181 -10.38 1.94 33.53
N PRO A 182 -10.04 2.83 32.57
CA PRO A 182 -9.79 4.24 32.86
C PRO A 182 -11.04 5.14 32.68
N PHE A 183 -12.20 4.59 32.35
CA PHE A 183 -13.44 5.35 32.08
C PHE A 183 -14.37 5.39 33.31
N PRO A 184 -15.36 6.30 33.35
CA PRO A 184 -16.33 6.39 34.45
C PRO A 184 -17.07 5.06 34.65
N SER A 185 -17.23 4.64 35.90
CA SER A 185 -17.92 3.40 36.26
C SER A 185 -18.52 3.53 37.67
N PRO A 186 -19.43 2.62 38.07
CA PRO A 186 -19.97 2.63 39.43
C PRO A 186 -18.90 2.59 40.53
N LYS A 187 -17.70 2.05 40.24
CA LYS A 187 -16.55 2.09 41.16
C LYS A 187 -16.01 3.50 41.37
N PHE A 188 -16.01 4.35 40.34
CA PHE A 188 -15.64 5.76 40.47
C PHE A 188 -16.63 6.50 41.37
N ASP A 189 -17.94 6.29 41.18
CA ASP A 189 -18.98 6.92 42.01
C ASP A 189 -18.87 6.51 43.48
N ALA A 190 -18.66 5.22 43.73
CA ALA A 190 -18.41 4.70 45.08
C ALA A 190 -17.12 5.28 45.69
N TYR A 191 -16.06 5.40 44.88
CA TYR A 191 -14.80 5.99 45.33
C TYR A 191 -14.96 7.47 45.68
N TYR A 192 -15.57 8.29 44.81
CA TYR A 192 -15.84 9.71 45.07
C TYR A 192 -16.73 9.90 46.31
N SER A 193 -17.77 9.10 46.45
CA SER A 193 -18.64 9.12 47.63
C SER A 193 -17.88 8.82 48.92
N SER A 194 -16.90 7.90 48.87
CA SER A 194 -16.03 7.58 50.03
C SER A 194 -15.07 8.72 50.41
N LEU A 195 -14.81 9.66 49.49
CA LEU A 195 -13.97 10.83 49.69
C LEU A 195 -14.77 12.07 50.11
N ALA A 196 -16.08 12.11 49.85
CA ALA A 196 -16.97 13.25 50.09
C ALA A 196 -17.31 13.44 51.57
N LEU A 197 -16.32 13.90 52.36
CA LEU A 197 -16.51 14.26 53.76
C LEU A 197 -17.24 15.62 53.89
N PRO A 198 -18.10 15.79 54.90
CA PRO A 198 -18.79 17.06 55.13
C PRO A 198 -17.81 18.17 55.50
N TYR A 199 -17.99 19.35 54.91
CA TYR A 199 -17.19 20.54 55.20
C TYR A 199 -17.54 21.13 56.57
N ASP A 200 -16.55 21.23 57.47
CA ASP A 200 -16.65 21.93 58.75
C ASP A 200 -15.83 23.25 58.73
N PRO A 201 -16.50 24.42 58.72
CA PRO A 201 -15.83 25.73 58.72
C PRO A 201 -14.95 25.99 59.97
N GLU A 202 -15.26 25.38 61.11
CA GLU A 202 -14.56 25.63 62.37
C GLU A 202 -13.19 24.92 62.43
N VAL A 203 -13.03 23.81 61.72
CA VAL A 203 -11.75 23.10 61.54
C VAL A 203 -10.74 23.92 60.72
N TYR A 204 -11.22 24.80 59.83
CA TYR A 204 -10.36 25.66 59.01
C TYR A 204 -9.87 26.93 59.74
N LYS A 205 -10.60 27.39 60.76
CA LYS A 205 -10.22 28.57 61.57
C LYS A 205 -9.15 28.24 62.62
N SER A 206 -9.03 26.99 63.06
CA SER A 206 -8.18 26.56 64.18
C SER A 206 -6.71 26.26 63.83
N ASN A 207 -6.35 26.23 62.54
CA ASN A 207 -4.98 25.93 62.07
C ASN A 207 -4.03 27.15 61.95
N LEU A 208 -4.31 28.25 62.65
CA LEU A 208 -3.44 29.42 62.70
C LEU A 208 -2.16 29.09 63.48
N ILE A 209 -1.05 28.88 62.76
CA ILE A 209 0.28 28.72 63.36
C ILE A 209 0.58 29.97 64.18
N SER A 210 0.49 29.82 65.49
CA SER A 210 0.79 30.85 66.47
C SER A 210 2.28 30.80 66.78
N GLY A 211 3.05 31.72 66.19
CA GLY A 211 4.40 32.07 66.63
C GLY A 211 5.56 31.63 65.71
N VAL A 212 6.40 32.61 65.35
CA VAL A 212 7.89 32.63 65.33
C VAL A 212 8.37 33.85 64.49
N THR A 213 9.52 34.40 64.87
CA THR A 213 10.03 35.79 64.73
C THR A 213 10.41 36.29 63.31
N ASN A 214 10.54 37.62 63.19
CA ASN A 214 10.75 38.42 61.97
C ASN A 214 11.91 37.97 61.07
N GLY A 215 11.61 37.52 59.83
CA GLY A 215 12.57 37.43 58.73
C GLY A 215 12.55 38.74 57.92
N ARG A 216 13.62 39.53 58.01
CA ARG A 216 13.75 40.90 57.45
C ARG A 216 13.82 41.01 55.91
N PHE A 217 13.59 39.94 55.14
CA PHE A 217 13.86 39.93 53.69
C PHE A 217 12.82 39.19 52.81
N ASP A 218 11.56 39.02 53.25
CA ASP A 218 10.52 38.46 52.38
C ASP A 218 9.93 39.54 51.44
N VAL A 219 10.28 39.50 50.16
CA VAL A 219 9.79 40.45 49.14
C VAL A 219 8.27 40.42 48.95
N PHE A 220 7.62 39.29 49.26
CA PHE A 220 6.18 39.10 49.11
C PHE A 220 5.38 39.64 50.30
N SER A 221 6.04 39.99 51.42
CA SER A 221 5.38 40.60 52.59
C SER A 221 4.75 41.96 52.31
N ARG A 222 5.10 42.60 51.17
CA ARG A 222 4.53 43.87 50.71
C ARG A 222 3.22 43.69 49.92
N LEU A 223 2.88 42.47 49.52
CA LEU A 223 1.63 42.17 48.82
C LEU A 223 0.53 41.88 49.83
N ALA A 224 -0.68 42.32 49.52
CA ALA A 224 -1.85 41.98 50.31
C ALA A 224 -2.13 40.46 50.23
N PRO A 225 -2.60 39.80 51.30
CA PRO A 225 -2.89 38.36 51.30
C PRO A 225 -3.80 37.90 50.16
N GLU A 226 -4.72 38.75 49.72
CA GLU A 226 -5.64 38.49 48.61
C GLU A 226 -4.87 38.36 47.29
N LEU A 227 -3.84 39.19 47.06
CA LEU A 227 -2.99 39.08 45.87
C LEU A 227 -2.12 37.83 45.92
N LEU A 228 -1.62 37.47 47.11
CA LEU A 228 -0.87 36.23 47.30
C LEU A 228 -1.76 35.00 47.02
N LEU A 229 -3.00 35.02 47.50
CA LEU A 229 -3.99 33.98 47.21
C LEU A 229 -4.29 33.90 45.71
N ARG A 230 -4.50 35.04 45.04
CA ARG A 230 -4.68 35.08 43.58
C ARG A 230 -3.49 34.49 42.84
N ILE A 231 -2.26 34.78 43.25
CA ILE A 231 -1.07 34.16 42.64
C ILE A 231 -1.11 32.64 42.85
N MET A 232 -1.44 32.16 44.06
CA MET A 232 -1.55 30.72 44.33
C MET A 232 -2.64 30.02 43.51
N GLU A 233 -3.72 30.71 43.15
CA GLU A 233 -4.77 30.16 42.26
C GLU A 233 -4.23 29.83 40.86
N TYR A 234 -3.14 30.48 40.41
CA TYR A 234 -2.48 30.19 39.13
C TYR A 234 -1.29 29.22 39.24
N LEU A 235 -0.90 28.80 40.45
CA LEU A 235 0.25 27.91 40.67
C LEU A 235 -0.22 26.50 41.01
N ASP A 236 0.35 25.49 40.36
CA ASP A 236 0.15 24.09 40.75
C ASP A 236 0.51 23.85 42.23
N MET A 237 -0.07 22.82 42.85
CA MET A 237 0.19 22.55 44.26
C MET A 237 1.68 22.32 44.60
N PRO A 238 2.51 21.63 43.78
CA PRO A 238 3.95 21.55 44.01
C PRO A 238 4.64 22.92 44.09
N SER A 239 4.34 23.85 43.18
CA SER A 239 4.91 25.21 43.22
C SER A 239 4.34 26.01 44.38
N THR A 240 3.06 25.85 44.71
CA THR A 240 2.44 26.46 45.89
C THR A 240 3.15 26.00 47.17
N ILE A 241 3.45 24.72 47.32
CA ILE A 241 4.18 24.17 48.47
C ILE A 241 5.61 24.72 48.51
N ARG A 242 6.34 24.71 47.38
CA ARG A 242 7.69 25.29 47.30
C ARG A 242 7.70 26.78 47.66
N TRP A 243 6.73 27.54 47.15
CA TRP A 243 6.61 28.96 47.44
C TRP A 243 6.29 29.22 48.92
N ARG A 244 5.36 28.47 49.50
CA ARG A 244 5.04 28.54 50.94
C ARG A 244 6.19 28.06 51.83
N THR A 245 7.09 27.23 51.32
CA THR A 245 8.32 26.82 52.03
C THR A 245 9.37 27.93 51.97
N ALA A 246 9.44 28.67 50.85
CA ALA A 246 10.44 29.71 50.61
C ALA A 246 10.02 31.12 51.09
N SER A 247 8.71 31.43 51.18
CA SER A 247 8.15 32.74 51.56
C SER A 247 7.20 32.60 52.74
N ARG A 248 7.44 33.41 53.77
CA ARG A 248 6.59 33.48 54.97
C ARG A 248 5.25 34.14 54.65
N ALA A 249 5.27 35.21 53.86
CA ALA A 249 4.04 35.90 53.44
C ALA A 249 3.10 34.91 52.72
N ALA A 250 3.63 34.08 51.82
CA ALA A 250 2.90 32.99 51.19
C ALA A 250 2.45 31.92 52.21
N ALA A 251 3.34 31.48 53.13
CA ALA A 251 3.01 30.46 54.13
C ALA A 251 1.82 30.84 55.04
N MET A 252 1.63 32.13 55.30
CA MET A 252 0.56 32.66 56.16
C MET A 252 -0.79 32.80 55.46
N VAL A 253 -0.85 32.67 54.12
CA VAL A 253 -2.11 32.73 53.37
C VAL A 253 -2.97 31.52 53.71
N THR A 254 -4.20 31.77 54.17
CA THR A 254 -5.20 30.73 54.44
C THR A 254 -5.80 30.22 53.14
N LEU A 255 -5.74 28.90 52.91
CA LEU A 255 -6.36 28.25 51.75
C LEU A 255 -7.75 27.76 52.13
N GLY A 256 -8.78 28.48 51.70
CA GLY A 256 -10.19 28.12 51.95
C GLY A 256 -10.66 26.94 51.08
N ASN A 257 -11.87 26.45 51.35
CA ASN A 257 -12.46 25.29 50.64
C ASN A 257 -12.56 25.52 49.11
N PHE A 258 -12.90 26.75 48.70
CA PHE A 258 -12.96 27.12 47.29
C PHE A 258 -11.60 27.01 46.57
N PHE A 259 -10.50 27.38 47.25
CA PHE A 259 -9.16 27.21 46.70
C PHE A 259 -8.88 25.73 46.41
N TRP A 260 -9.26 24.82 47.31
CA TRP A 260 -9.06 23.39 47.10
C TRP A 260 -9.95 22.82 45.98
N LYS A 261 -11.20 23.29 45.84
CA LYS A 261 -12.06 22.95 44.69
C LYS A 261 -11.40 23.37 43.36
N MET A 262 -10.85 24.58 43.32
CA MET A 262 -10.10 25.09 42.16
C MET A 262 -8.80 24.30 41.93
N ALA A 263 -8.09 23.94 43.00
CA ALA A 263 -6.86 23.15 42.90
C ALA A 263 -7.13 21.74 42.34
N VAL A 264 -8.24 21.09 42.71
CA VAL A 264 -8.64 19.81 42.06
C VAL A 264 -8.88 20.02 40.57
N SER A 265 -9.65 21.05 40.19
CA SER A 265 -9.97 21.32 38.79
C SER A 265 -8.74 21.63 37.93
N ARG A 266 -7.76 22.33 38.51
CA ARG A 266 -6.52 22.74 37.85
C ARG A 266 -5.46 21.62 37.82
N ASP A 267 -5.24 20.96 38.96
CA ASP A 267 -4.11 20.03 39.13
C ASP A 267 -4.51 18.57 38.84
N MET A 268 -5.80 18.25 38.81
CA MET A 268 -6.33 16.90 38.55
C MET A 268 -7.41 16.89 37.47
N PRO A 269 -7.16 17.46 36.27
CA PRO A 269 -8.16 17.57 35.21
C PRO A 269 -8.68 16.21 34.69
N TRP A 270 -7.98 15.10 34.99
CA TRP A 270 -8.46 13.74 34.73
C TRP A 270 -9.65 13.30 35.61
N VAL A 271 -10.07 14.11 36.59
CA VAL A 271 -11.27 13.90 37.44
C VAL A 271 -12.48 14.65 36.86
N TYR A 272 -12.63 14.60 35.54
CA TYR A 272 -13.61 15.39 34.79
C TYR A 272 -15.08 14.99 35.03
N ASP A 273 -15.30 13.80 35.58
CA ASP A 273 -16.60 13.15 35.83
C ASP A 273 -17.16 13.41 37.23
N HIS A 274 -16.45 14.13 38.10
CA HIS A 274 -16.95 14.41 39.45
C HIS A 274 -18.16 15.37 39.42
N PRO A 275 -19.35 14.97 39.93
CA PRO A 275 -20.59 15.74 39.79
C PRO A 275 -20.52 17.18 40.31
N GLU A 276 -19.90 17.41 41.47
CA GLU A 276 -19.80 18.75 42.05
C GLU A 276 -18.76 19.67 41.39
N LEU A 277 -17.85 19.13 40.56
CA LEU A 277 -16.97 19.97 39.75
C LEU A 277 -17.72 20.54 38.53
N GLN A 278 -18.74 19.82 38.07
CA GLN A 278 -19.60 20.25 36.96
C GLN A 278 -20.75 21.17 37.41
N ALA A 279 -21.26 20.95 38.62
CA ALA A 279 -22.19 21.88 39.25
C ALA A 279 -21.44 23.18 39.62
N GLY A 280 -21.65 24.25 38.85
CA GLY A 280 -21.05 25.58 39.02
C GLY A 280 -21.42 26.31 40.34
N ASP A 281 -21.83 25.55 41.36
CA ASP A 281 -22.29 26.06 42.64
C ASP A 281 -21.11 26.38 43.58
N SER A 282 -21.22 27.52 44.26
CA SER A 282 -20.15 28.10 45.08
C SER A 282 -20.17 27.62 46.54
N ARG A 283 -21.28 27.01 46.98
CA ARG A 283 -21.47 26.49 48.35
C ARG A 283 -21.42 24.96 48.35
N SER A 284 -20.23 24.39 48.12
CA SER A 284 -20.07 22.95 48.24
C SER A 284 -20.10 22.51 49.71
N THR A 285 -20.85 21.45 49.98
CA THR A 285 -20.92 20.76 51.27
C THR A 285 -19.75 19.80 51.50
N ILE A 286 -18.87 19.60 50.50
CA ILE A 286 -17.72 18.70 50.56
C ILE A 286 -16.49 19.44 51.08
N ASP A 287 -15.70 18.78 51.93
CA ASP A 287 -14.34 19.20 52.28
C ASP A 287 -13.38 18.91 51.11
N TRP A 288 -13.14 19.92 50.28
CA TRP A 288 -12.31 19.80 49.07
C TRP A 288 -10.83 19.57 49.37
N LYS A 289 -10.34 19.92 50.56
CA LYS A 289 -8.95 19.59 50.94
C LYS A 289 -8.80 18.10 51.20
N ALA A 290 -9.76 17.50 51.89
CA ALA A 290 -9.79 16.06 52.11
C ALA A 290 -9.99 15.31 50.78
N MET A 291 -10.87 15.82 49.91
CA MET A 291 -11.05 15.32 48.55
C MET A 291 -9.75 15.38 47.74
N TYR A 292 -9.08 16.53 47.70
CA TYR A 292 -7.80 16.72 47.01
C TYR A 292 -6.76 15.71 47.51
N ALA A 293 -6.59 15.57 48.84
CA ALA A 293 -5.66 14.62 49.41
C ALA A 293 -6.00 13.15 49.05
N GLY A 294 -7.29 12.80 49.08
CA GLY A 294 -7.80 11.49 48.70
C GLY A 294 -7.52 11.17 47.23
N LEU A 295 -7.89 12.06 46.31
CA LEU A 295 -7.65 11.92 44.87
C LEU A 295 -6.16 11.88 44.52
N HIS A 296 -5.35 12.73 45.17
CA HIS A 296 -3.90 12.72 45.02
C HIS A 296 -3.32 11.37 45.40
N HIS A 297 -3.79 10.77 46.51
CA HIS A 297 -3.34 9.45 46.95
C HIS A 297 -3.86 8.32 46.05
N GLY A 298 -5.13 8.38 45.66
CA GLY A 298 -5.78 7.39 44.80
C GLY A 298 -5.20 7.29 43.40
N SER A 299 -4.66 8.40 42.88
CA SER A 299 -4.06 8.47 41.54
C SER A 299 -2.58 8.10 41.48
N ARG A 300 -1.98 7.64 42.59
CA ARG A 300 -0.57 7.21 42.60
C ARG A 300 -0.42 5.80 42.05
N ILE A 301 0.53 5.63 41.15
CA ILE A 301 1.06 4.30 40.81
C ILE A 301 2.03 3.91 41.92
N VAL A 302 1.73 2.84 42.64
CA VAL A 302 2.63 2.25 43.64
C VAL A 302 3.28 1.04 42.98
N GLU A 303 4.57 1.14 42.64
CA GLU A 303 5.32 -0.02 42.18
C GLU A 303 5.49 -0.98 43.37
N PRO A 304 5.22 -2.29 43.20
CA PRO A 304 5.66 -3.27 44.19
C PRO A 304 7.20 -3.16 44.30
N PRO A 305 7.79 -3.16 45.50
CA PRO A 305 9.24 -3.18 45.61
C PRO A 305 9.78 -4.39 44.85
N ALA A 306 10.64 -4.13 43.86
CA ALA A 306 11.32 -5.17 43.10
C ALA A 306 12.00 -6.13 44.08
N PHE A 307 11.59 -7.41 44.06
CA PHE A 307 12.24 -8.49 44.80
C PHE A 307 12.41 -8.24 46.30
N SER A 308 11.32 -8.09 47.05
CA SER A 308 11.37 -8.33 48.51
C SER A 308 10.26 -9.28 48.94
N ARG A 309 10.64 -10.51 49.28
CA ARG A 309 9.79 -11.60 49.83
C ARG A 309 9.23 -11.29 51.23
N LEU A 310 9.20 -10.03 51.65
CA LEU A 310 8.89 -9.59 53.02
C LEU A 310 8.02 -8.32 53.08
N ALA A 311 7.17 -8.07 52.08
CA ALA A 311 6.24 -6.93 52.09
C ALA A 311 4.95 -7.15 52.93
N SER A 312 4.99 -8.01 53.96
CA SER A 312 3.87 -8.19 54.90
C SER A 312 4.00 -7.41 56.21
N LEU A 313 5.06 -6.60 56.40
CA LEU A 313 5.32 -5.91 57.67
C LEU A 313 5.97 -4.53 57.45
N ASP A 314 5.25 -3.55 56.87
CA ASP A 314 5.61 -2.13 57.02
C ASP A 314 4.60 -1.43 57.96
N PRO A 315 5.00 -1.06 59.19
CA PRO A 315 4.11 -0.45 60.18
C PRO A 315 3.71 1.00 59.89
N PHE A 316 4.28 1.66 58.87
CA PHE A 316 3.91 3.05 58.53
C PHE A 316 2.65 3.17 57.66
N HIS A 317 2.00 2.05 57.33
CA HIS A 317 0.76 2.01 56.56
C HIS A 317 -0.48 2.56 57.32
N SER A 318 -0.35 2.98 58.59
CA SER A 318 -1.49 3.24 59.49
C SER A 318 -1.99 4.69 59.55
N LEU A 319 -1.40 5.63 58.81
CA LEU A 319 -1.87 7.04 58.80
C LEU A 319 -2.78 7.41 57.61
N THR A 320 -2.88 6.56 56.59
CA THR A 320 -3.89 6.65 55.53
C THR A 320 -4.32 5.24 55.13
N ASN A 321 -5.39 4.74 55.76
CA ASN A 321 -5.94 3.39 55.60
C ASN A 321 -6.56 3.12 54.21
N ARG A 322 -6.07 3.76 53.14
CA ARG A 322 -6.65 3.76 51.79
C ARG A 322 -5.62 3.24 50.79
N LYS A 323 -5.94 2.16 50.08
CA LYS A 323 -5.14 1.68 48.93
C LYS A 323 -5.30 2.65 47.75
N PRO A 324 -4.30 2.83 46.88
CA PRO A 324 -4.45 3.52 45.61
C PRO A 324 -5.62 2.93 44.80
N PHE A 325 -6.29 3.75 43.99
CA PHE A 325 -7.39 3.31 43.15
C PHE A 325 -6.87 3.14 41.72
N ASN A 326 -6.60 1.89 41.33
CA ASN A 326 -5.91 1.56 40.08
C ASN A 326 -6.53 2.20 38.83
N SER A 327 -7.85 2.20 38.70
CA SER A 327 -8.55 2.85 37.58
C SER A 327 -8.26 4.35 37.48
N LEU A 328 -8.22 5.07 38.61
CA LEU A 328 -7.90 6.50 38.65
C LEU A 328 -6.41 6.75 38.37
N ALA A 329 -5.52 5.88 38.87
CA ALA A 329 -4.09 5.92 38.56
C ALA A 329 -3.83 5.69 37.06
N ASN A 330 -4.50 4.71 36.44
CA ASN A 330 -4.39 4.47 35.00
C ASN A 330 -4.94 5.64 34.20
N ARG A 331 -6.10 6.19 34.58
CA ARG A 331 -6.70 7.36 33.92
C ARG A 331 -5.75 8.55 33.92
N LYS A 332 -5.13 8.86 35.08
CA LYS A 332 -4.13 9.93 35.18
C LYS A 332 -2.94 9.70 34.23
N ARG A 333 -2.41 8.48 34.18
CA ARG A 333 -1.29 8.11 33.30
C ARG A 333 -1.65 8.30 31.82
N ILE A 334 -2.82 7.83 31.40
CA ILE A 334 -3.30 8.00 30.02
C ILE A 334 -3.50 9.48 29.71
N TRP A 335 -4.03 10.26 30.65
CA TRP A 335 -4.17 11.71 30.52
C TRP A 335 -2.82 12.40 30.26
N GLU A 336 -1.78 12.05 31.01
CA GLU A 336 -0.42 12.59 30.84
C GLU A 336 0.19 12.22 29.48
N ILE A 337 -0.08 11.03 28.95
CA ILE A 337 0.34 10.61 27.60
C ILE A 337 -0.44 11.40 26.53
N CYS A 338 -1.78 11.47 26.64
CA CYS A 338 -2.64 12.23 25.73
C CYS A 338 -2.32 13.73 25.73
N SER A 339 -1.85 14.28 26.86
CA SER A 339 -1.41 15.67 26.97
C SER A 339 -0.18 15.97 26.11
N GLN A 340 0.75 15.03 25.94
CA GLN A 340 1.90 15.17 25.04
C GLN A 340 1.45 15.32 23.58
N ILE A 341 0.44 14.54 23.16
CA ILE A 341 -0.15 14.61 21.82
C ILE A 341 -0.95 15.91 21.65
N THR A 342 -1.69 16.31 22.68
CA THR A 342 -2.48 17.55 22.72
C THR A 342 -1.61 18.78 22.47
N GLU A 343 -0.39 18.83 23.04
CA GLU A 343 0.52 19.95 22.81
C GLU A 343 0.91 20.08 21.32
N VAL A 344 1.19 18.94 20.66
CA VAL A 344 1.51 18.89 19.24
C VAL A 344 0.29 19.28 18.40
N TYR A 345 -0.87 18.71 18.72
CA TYR A 345 -2.15 19.02 18.08
C TYR A 345 -2.45 20.52 18.09
N LEU A 346 -2.42 21.16 19.26
CA LEU A 346 -2.74 22.58 19.41
C LEU A 346 -1.73 23.48 18.67
N ARG A 347 -0.48 23.02 18.51
CA ARG A 347 0.53 23.73 17.72
C ARG A 347 0.21 23.66 16.22
N ILE A 348 -0.20 22.50 15.71
CA ILE A 348 -0.61 22.33 14.31
C ILE A 348 -1.87 23.15 14.04
N MET A 349 -2.88 23.06 14.92
CA MET A 349 -4.13 23.82 14.82
C MET A 349 -3.88 25.33 14.70
N LYS A 350 -3.05 25.92 15.57
CA LYS A 350 -2.69 27.34 15.52
C LYS A 350 -1.97 27.75 14.23
N ASN A 351 -1.25 26.84 13.59
CA ASN A 351 -0.60 27.10 12.31
C ASN A 351 -1.59 26.99 11.15
N ALA A 352 -2.51 26.03 11.20
CA ALA A 352 -3.59 25.88 10.23
C ALA A 352 -4.55 27.09 10.26
N GLU A 353 -4.96 27.56 11.44
CA GLU A 353 -5.82 28.75 11.60
C GLU A 353 -5.22 30.02 10.97
N LYS A 354 -3.89 30.16 10.91
CA LYS A 354 -3.22 31.28 10.23
C LYS A 354 -3.26 31.18 8.70
N GLN A 355 -3.53 29.99 8.16
CA GLN A 355 -3.48 29.65 6.74
C GLN A 355 -4.88 29.53 6.12
N ILE A 356 -5.94 29.40 6.93
CA ILE A 356 -7.32 29.21 6.49
C ILE A 356 -7.97 30.58 6.20
N SER A 357 -8.41 30.78 4.95
CA SER A 357 -9.44 31.79 4.62
C SER A 357 -10.82 31.21 4.98
N SER A 358 -11.79 32.07 5.31
CA SER A 358 -13.13 31.67 5.79
C SER A 358 -13.73 30.50 5.01
N SER A 359 -14.32 29.53 5.71
CA SER A 359 -14.99 28.38 5.09
C SER A 359 -16.15 28.86 4.21
N ALA A 360 -15.96 28.80 2.89
CA ALA A 360 -16.98 29.16 1.91
C ALA A 360 -18.19 28.23 2.01
N GLU A 361 -19.39 28.78 1.86
CA GLU A 361 -20.64 28.02 1.96
C GLU A 361 -20.74 26.92 0.90
N ILE A 362 -20.19 27.15 -0.30
CA ILE A 362 -20.21 26.16 -1.38
C ILE A 362 -19.50 24.84 -1.06
N LEU A 363 -18.56 24.87 -0.11
CA LEU A 363 -17.82 23.68 0.32
C LEU A 363 -18.63 22.81 1.30
N VAL A 364 -19.75 23.32 1.83
CA VAL A 364 -20.68 22.53 2.65
C VAL A 364 -21.29 21.43 1.79
N ASP A 365 -21.23 20.19 2.27
CA ASP A 365 -21.66 18.97 1.56
C ASP A 365 -20.97 18.73 0.22
N ALA A 366 -19.83 19.39 -0.05
CA ALA A 366 -19.01 19.06 -1.20
C ALA A 366 -18.39 17.67 -0.99
N VAL A 367 -18.36 16.87 -2.06
CA VAL A 367 -17.63 15.60 -2.07
C VAL A 367 -16.23 15.83 -2.64
N SER A 368 -15.28 14.97 -2.29
CA SER A 368 -13.91 15.04 -2.76
C SER A 368 -13.61 13.90 -3.68
N THR A 369 -12.87 14.16 -4.76
CA THR A 369 -12.20 13.09 -5.50
C THR A 369 -11.15 12.41 -4.62
N PRO A 370 -10.58 11.26 -5.02
CA PRO A 370 -9.41 10.72 -4.34
C PRO A 370 -8.26 11.72 -4.28
N MET A 371 -7.45 11.58 -3.23
CA MET A 371 -6.29 12.43 -2.97
C MET A 371 -4.99 11.62 -3.10
N PRO A 372 -4.53 11.36 -4.34
CA PRO A 372 -3.32 10.57 -4.56
C PRO A 372 -2.06 11.29 -4.11
N ARG A 373 -1.04 10.50 -3.78
CA ARG A 373 0.31 11.00 -3.52
C ARG A 373 0.93 11.53 -4.81
N LEU A 374 1.69 12.61 -4.69
CA LEU A 374 2.39 13.25 -5.80
C LEU A 374 3.91 13.29 -5.61
N VAL A 375 4.41 13.09 -4.38
CA VAL A 375 5.81 13.22 -4.02
C VAL A 375 6.32 12.04 -3.19
N SER A 376 7.63 11.77 -3.28
CA SER A 376 8.35 10.84 -2.41
C SER A 376 9.71 11.43 -2.05
N PRO A 377 10.21 11.29 -0.80
CA PRO A 377 9.47 10.80 0.37
C PRO A 377 8.40 11.81 0.82
N GLU A 378 7.38 11.34 1.55
CA GLU A 378 6.41 12.22 2.20
C GLU A 378 7.03 12.96 3.40
N SER A 379 6.56 14.17 3.67
CA SER A 379 6.91 14.87 4.91
C SER A 379 6.26 14.18 6.12
N THR A 380 6.97 14.25 7.25
CA THR A 380 6.50 13.81 8.57
C THR A 380 5.38 14.69 9.11
N ALA A 381 5.37 15.96 8.71
CA ALA A 381 4.40 16.96 9.14
C ALA A 381 3.78 17.66 7.92
N THR A 382 2.47 17.48 7.75
CA THR A 382 1.71 18.10 6.67
C THR A 382 0.46 18.78 7.20
N THR A 383 -0.14 19.65 6.40
CA THR A 383 -1.47 20.18 6.68
C THR A 383 -2.34 20.09 5.44
N LEU A 384 -3.61 19.78 5.65
CA LEU A 384 -4.65 19.87 4.62
C LEU A 384 -5.13 21.31 4.54
N VAL A 385 -5.24 21.85 3.33
CA VAL A 385 -5.74 23.20 3.05
C VAL A 385 -6.71 23.09 1.89
N SER A 386 -7.86 23.75 2.01
CA SER A 386 -8.86 23.81 0.95
C SER A 386 -9.02 25.23 0.43
N ALA A 387 -9.24 25.35 -0.88
CA ALA A 387 -9.53 26.61 -1.55
C ALA A 387 -10.85 26.47 -2.32
N SER A 388 -11.76 27.42 -2.12
CA SER A 388 -12.99 27.55 -2.89
C SER A 388 -12.74 28.33 -4.19
N LEU A 389 -13.54 28.05 -5.23
CA LEU A 389 -13.54 28.81 -6.48
C LEU A 389 -14.51 30.01 -6.45
N PHE A 390 -15.47 29.99 -5.52
CA PHE A 390 -16.45 31.05 -5.26
C PHE A 390 -17.15 30.77 -3.91
N GLU A 391 -17.95 31.71 -3.38
CA GLU A 391 -18.53 31.61 -2.04
C GLU A 391 -19.91 30.93 -2.03
N HIS A 392 -20.84 31.42 -2.85
CA HIS A 392 -22.21 30.90 -2.91
C HIS A 392 -22.53 30.31 -4.29
N LEU A 393 -23.40 29.30 -4.33
CA LEU A 393 -23.84 28.69 -5.59
C LEU A 393 -24.46 29.70 -6.58
N SER A 394 -25.08 30.77 -6.08
CA SER A 394 -25.59 31.89 -6.89
C SER A 394 -24.50 32.61 -7.69
N ASP A 395 -23.26 32.59 -7.23
CA ASP A 395 -22.16 33.34 -7.81
C ASP A 395 -21.59 32.65 -9.05
N LEU A 396 -21.98 31.38 -9.29
CA LEU A 396 -21.44 30.54 -10.35
C LEU A 396 -21.59 31.15 -11.76
N GLN A 397 -22.54 32.07 -12.02
CA GLN A 397 -22.59 32.77 -13.32
C GLN A 397 -21.42 33.73 -13.51
N ALA A 398 -21.21 34.57 -12.50
CA ALA A 398 -20.29 35.71 -12.57
C ALA A 398 -18.89 35.34 -12.08
N ALA A 399 -18.74 34.17 -11.45
CA ALA A 399 -17.48 33.68 -10.93
C ALA A 399 -16.44 33.58 -12.05
N GLN A 400 -15.34 34.32 -11.91
CA GLN A 400 -14.18 34.23 -12.80
C GLN A 400 -12.90 34.17 -11.95
N PRO A 401 -12.74 33.13 -11.13
CA PRO A 401 -11.58 33.02 -10.24
C PRO A 401 -10.28 32.96 -11.05
N VAL A 402 -9.23 33.51 -10.45
CA VAL A 402 -7.87 33.44 -10.99
C VAL A 402 -7.09 32.43 -10.16
N LEU A 403 -6.57 31.39 -10.81
CA LEU A 403 -5.71 30.39 -10.21
C LEU A 403 -4.26 30.81 -10.39
N SER A 404 -3.47 30.78 -9.32
CA SER A 404 -2.03 31.09 -9.37
C SER A 404 -1.19 29.94 -8.86
N SER A 405 -0.12 29.58 -9.59
CA SER A 405 0.87 28.58 -9.17
C SER A 405 2.10 29.25 -8.57
N SER A 406 2.53 28.80 -7.40
CA SER A 406 3.81 29.21 -6.79
C SER A 406 4.84 28.09 -6.91
N TRP A 407 6.09 28.46 -7.15
CA TRP A 407 7.18 27.53 -7.46
C TRP A 407 8.39 27.81 -6.57
N SER A 408 9.16 26.77 -6.24
CA SER A 408 10.47 26.90 -5.61
C SER A 408 11.50 27.46 -6.60
N GLU A 409 12.67 27.87 -6.09
CA GLU A 409 13.80 28.29 -6.94
C GLU A 409 14.24 27.19 -7.91
N ASP A 410 14.14 25.93 -7.49
CA ASP A 410 14.47 24.74 -8.30
C ASP A 410 13.36 24.37 -9.31
N GLY A 411 12.23 25.08 -9.31
CA GLY A 411 11.10 24.84 -10.22
C GLY A 411 10.15 23.73 -9.78
N TYR A 412 10.04 23.45 -8.48
CA TYR A 412 9.04 22.53 -7.93
C TYR A 412 7.77 23.26 -7.50
N LEU A 413 6.61 22.67 -7.76
CA LEU A 413 5.33 23.29 -7.41
C LEU A 413 5.16 23.33 -5.88
N LEU A 414 5.00 24.53 -5.33
CA LEU A 414 4.76 24.72 -3.90
C LEU A 414 3.27 24.67 -3.60
N ARG A 415 2.49 25.54 -4.27
CA ARG A 415 1.06 25.69 -3.99
C ARG A 415 0.28 26.22 -5.19
N ILE A 416 -1.01 25.89 -5.23
CA ILE A 416 -2.01 26.48 -6.13
C ILE A 416 -2.98 27.28 -5.27
N ASP A 417 -3.20 28.55 -5.63
CA ASP A 417 -4.13 29.45 -4.92
C ASP A 417 -5.25 29.90 -5.85
N ALA A 418 -6.45 30.06 -5.31
CA ALA A 418 -7.60 30.66 -6.00
C ALA A 418 -7.88 32.05 -5.41
N HIS A 419 -8.08 33.05 -6.29
CA HIS A 419 -8.36 34.43 -5.90
C HIS A 419 -9.71 34.89 -6.48
N HIS A 420 -10.49 35.62 -5.67
CA HIS A 420 -11.78 36.22 -6.06
C HIS A 420 -11.67 37.74 -6.14
N GLY A 421 -12.10 38.35 -7.26
CA GLY A 421 -12.25 39.81 -7.40
C GLY A 421 -11.78 40.37 -8.75
N PRO A 422 -12.12 41.63 -9.08
CA PRO A 422 -11.62 42.32 -10.25
C PRO A 422 -10.13 42.59 -10.07
N SER A 423 -9.28 41.74 -10.62
CA SER A 423 -7.84 41.98 -10.61
C SER A 423 -7.50 43.00 -11.70
N ASP A 424 -7.39 44.28 -11.32
CA ASP A 424 -6.77 45.36 -12.09
C ASP A 424 -5.24 45.16 -12.29
N ALA A 425 -4.75 43.92 -12.24
CA ALA A 425 -3.33 43.58 -12.21
C ALA A 425 -2.95 42.35 -13.08
N LEU A 426 -3.66 42.14 -14.20
CA LEU A 426 -3.09 41.46 -15.36
C LEU A 426 -2.33 42.53 -16.17
N GLY A 427 -1.00 42.55 -16.04
CA GLY A 427 -0.16 43.64 -16.54
C GLY A 427 1.19 43.78 -15.83
N SER A 428 1.51 42.90 -14.88
CA SER A 428 2.85 42.83 -14.26
C SER A 428 3.55 41.52 -14.66
N SER A 429 4.88 41.53 -14.65
CA SER A 429 5.75 40.45 -15.16
C SER A 429 5.57 39.05 -14.53
N ASN A 430 4.64 38.87 -13.59
CA ASN A 430 4.27 37.60 -12.95
C ASN A 430 3.03 36.90 -13.57
N ASP A 431 2.56 37.35 -14.74
CA ASP A 431 1.36 36.79 -15.39
C ASP A 431 1.54 35.36 -15.94
N GLN A 432 2.78 34.84 -16.06
CA GLN A 432 3.04 33.49 -16.60
C GLN A 432 2.55 32.35 -15.69
N ASN A 433 2.28 32.62 -14.41
CA ASN A 433 1.85 31.62 -13.43
C ASN A 433 0.39 31.81 -13.00
N LYS A 434 -0.40 32.58 -13.75
CA LYS A 434 -1.82 32.84 -13.45
C LYS A 434 -2.70 32.37 -14.62
N VAL A 435 -3.81 31.70 -14.28
CA VAL A 435 -4.84 31.31 -15.26
C VAL A 435 -6.22 31.75 -14.75
N ARG A 436 -6.98 32.42 -15.60
CA ARG A 436 -8.36 32.87 -15.29
C ARG A 436 -9.36 31.85 -15.81
N ILE A 437 -10.37 31.52 -15.00
CA ILE A 437 -11.54 30.78 -15.48
C ILE A 437 -12.48 31.76 -16.21
N PRO A 438 -12.74 31.59 -17.54
CA PRO A 438 -13.61 32.46 -18.31
C PRO A 438 -15.09 32.35 -17.92
N GLU A 439 -15.91 33.35 -18.25
CA GLU A 439 -17.36 33.38 -17.96
C GLU A 439 -18.15 32.21 -18.57
N ASN A 440 -17.77 31.77 -19.77
CA ASN A 440 -18.50 30.76 -20.54
C ASN A 440 -17.83 29.37 -20.48
N ASP A 441 -16.93 29.17 -19.53
CA ASP A 441 -16.15 27.95 -19.40
C ASP A 441 -15.94 27.62 -17.92
N TRP A 442 -15.50 26.40 -17.63
CA TRP A 442 -15.28 25.94 -16.26
C TRP A 442 -14.10 24.97 -16.15
N LEU A 443 -13.52 24.89 -14.96
CA LEU A 443 -12.43 23.95 -14.66
C LEU A 443 -13.00 22.53 -14.50
N THR A 444 -12.36 21.56 -15.15
CA THR A 444 -12.74 20.14 -15.07
C THR A 444 -11.71 19.29 -14.31
N GLY A 445 -10.48 19.80 -14.16
CA GLY A 445 -9.45 19.09 -13.41
C GLY A 445 -8.02 19.56 -13.71
N PHE A 446 -7.07 18.73 -13.29
CA PHE A 446 -5.64 18.96 -13.42
C PHE A 446 -4.93 17.74 -14.02
N VAL A 447 -3.91 17.99 -14.81
CA VAL A 447 -2.83 17.02 -15.06
C VAL A 447 -1.61 17.47 -14.28
N ILE A 448 -1.16 16.64 -13.35
CA ILE A 448 0.04 16.87 -12.55
C ILE A 448 1.21 16.12 -13.17
N THR A 449 2.30 16.83 -13.45
CA THR A 449 3.54 16.24 -13.95
C THR A 449 4.54 16.12 -12.81
N THR A 450 5.04 14.90 -12.59
CA THR A 450 6.04 14.58 -11.57
C THR A 450 7.30 14.01 -12.20
N LYS A 451 8.44 14.21 -11.55
CA LYS A 451 9.73 13.68 -12.00
C LYS A 451 10.55 13.21 -10.82
N LYS A 452 11.32 12.13 -11.01
CA LYS A 452 12.37 11.71 -10.08
C LYS A 452 13.60 12.60 -10.22
N VAL A 453 14.17 12.98 -9.09
CA VAL A 453 15.33 13.87 -8.97
C VAL A 453 16.33 13.22 -8.04
N ASP A 454 17.58 13.12 -8.47
CA ASP A 454 18.69 12.62 -7.64
C ASP A 454 19.15 13.72 -6.66
N LEU A 455 19.16 13.41 -5.36
CA LEU A 455 19.61 14.32 -4.30
C LEU A 455 21.13 14.30 -4.06
N GLY A 456 21.89 13.53 -4.85
CA GLY A 456 23.33 13.69 -5.07
C GLY A 456 24.28 13.31 -3.92
N ARG A 457 23.81 13.19 -2.66
CA ARG A 457 24.67 12.86 -1.50
C ARG A 457 24.60 11.41 -1.03
N LEU A 458 23.56 10.67 -1.41
CA LEU A 458 23.31 9.29 -0.98
C LEU A 458 22.62 8.43 -2.06
N HIS A 459 22.53 8.90 -3.32
CA HIS A 459 21.67 8.32 -4.36
C HIS A 459 20.20 8.16 -3.90
N LEU A 460 19.74 9.02 -2.99
CA LEU A 460 18.34 9.08 -2.61
C LEU A 460 17.59 9.81 -3.72
N GLU A 461 16.76 9.07 -4.45
CA GLU A 461 15.84 9.65 -5.42
C GLU A 461 14.64 10.26 -4.70
N ALA A 462 14.23 11.45 -5.12
CA ALA A 462 12.99 12.07 -4.68
C ALA A 462 12.08 12.34 -5.87
N ARG A 463 10.79 12.00 -5.75
CA ARG A 463 9.78 12.39 -6.72
C ARG A 463 9.22 13.75 -6.35
N LYS A 464 9.26 14.71 -7.28
CA LYS A 464 8.77 16.08 -7.10
C LYS A 464 7.79 16.49 -8.19
N VAL A 465 6.85 17.38 -7.86
CA VAL A 465 5.93 17.98 -8.85
C VAL A 465 6.65 19.08 -9.62
N VAL A 466 6.74 18.93 -10.93
CA VAL A 466 7.47 19.84 -11.84
C VAL A 466 6.55 20.60 -12.81
N GLY A 467 5.28 20.22 -12.88
CA GLY A 467 4.31 20.78 -13.81
C GLY A 467 2.86 20.61 -13.35
N VAL A 468 2.02 21.57 -13.74
CA VAL A 468 0.56 21.48 -13.61
C VAL A 468 -0.10 22.00 -14.87
N ARG A 469 -1.06 21.23 -15.39
CA ARG A 469 -1.87 21.60 -16.55
C ARG A 469 -3.33 21.67 -16.18
N TYR A 470 -3.93 22.84 -16.37
CA TYR A 470 -5.32 23.14 -16.06
C TYR A 470 -6.21 22.70 -17.21
N LEU A 471 -7.26 21.92 -16.89
CA LEU A 471 -8.22 21.40 -17.86
C LEU A 471 -9.54 22.15 -17.76
N PHE A 472 -10.12 22.47 -18.91
CA PHE A 472 -11.34 23.25 -19.01
C PHE A 472 -12.37 22.55 -19.90
N VAL A 473 -13.64 22.93 -19.77
CA VAL A 473 -14.75 22.38 -20.55
C VAL A 473 -14.61 22.75 -22.03
N ARG A 474 -14.17 23.97 -22.35
CA ARG A 474 -14.17 24.50 -23.73
C ARG A 474 -12.81 24.95 -24.24
N GLN A 475 -12.04 25.67 -23.43
CA GLN A 475 -10.76 26.22 -23.86
C GLN A 475 -9.65 25.16 -23.87
N SER A 476 -8.59 25.45 -24.63
CA SER A 476 -7.41 24.60 -24.64
C SER A 476 -6.75 24.55 -23.25
N PRO A 477 -6.23 23.39 -22.82
CA PRO A 477 -5.52 23.27 -21.55
C PRO A 477 -4.36 24.26 -21.42
N VAL A 478 -4.17 24.81 -20.22
CA VAL A 478 -3.10 25.76 -19.90
C VAL A 478 -2.04 25.06 -19.06
N GLN A 479 -0.77 25.10 -19.48
CA GLN A 479 0.36 24.48 -18.78
C GLN A 479 1.15 25.52 -17.99
N HIS A 480 1.38 25.29 -16.70
CA HIS A 480 2.41 25.95 -15.90
C HIS A 480 3.54 24.97 -15.55
N GLY A 481 4.77 25.44 -15.47
CA GLY A 481 5.94 24.58 -15.23
C GLY A 481 6.27 23.67 -16.42
N ARG A 482 6.89 22.51 -16.15
CA ARG A 482 7.36 21.57 -17.18
C ARG A 482 6.29 20.55 -17.55
N SER A 483 6.18 20.20 -18.84
CA SER A 483 5.28 19.15 -19.32
C SER A 483 5.92 17.75 -19.36
N GLU A 484 7.26 17.69 -19.33
CA GLU A 484 8.04 16.45 -19.38
C GLU A 484 8.12 15.75 -18.02
N GLY A 485 7.78 14.47 -18.00
CA GLY A 485 7.78 13.61 -16.82
C GLY A 485 6.56 12.70 -16.77
N ASP A 486 6.38 12.02 -15.63
CA ASP A 486 5.25 11.13 -15.39
C ASP A 486 4.01 11.95 -15.06
N GLN A 487 2.87 11.64 -15.69
CA GLN A 487 1.66 12.44 -15.62
C GLN A 487 0.54 11.72 -14.86
N ARG A 488 -0.18 12.46 -14.02
CA ARG A 488 -1.35 11.96 -13.30
C ARG A 488 -2.54 12.86 -13.56
N LEU A 489 -3.69 12.25 -13.84
CA LEU A 489 -4.95 12.94 -14.07
C LEU A 489 -5.75 13.00 -12.75
N ILE A 490 -6.16 14.22 -12.37
CA ILE A 490 -7.11 14.47 -11.29
C ILE A 490 -8.28 15.19 -11.94
N TYR A 491 -9.39 14.47 -12.15
CA TYR A 491 -10.53 14.94 -12.93
C TYR A 491 -11.82 14.85 -12.13
N VAL A 492 -12.76 15.74 -12.42
CA VAL A 492 -14.10 15.76 -11.81
C VAL A 492 -14.83 14.44 -12.09
N SER A 493 -15.58 13.94 -11.10
CA SER A 493 -16.41 12.73 -11.29
C SER A 493 -17.57 12.98 -12.26
N ASP A 494 -18.12 11.90 -12.83
CA ASP A 494 -19.34 11.95 -13.63
C ASP A 494 -20.48 12.63 -12.85
N ASN A 495 -21.29 13.42 -13.55
CA ASN A 495 -22.41 14.19 -12.99
C ASN A 495 -22.01 15.20 -11.88
N HIS A 496 -20.75 15.61 -11.81
CA HIS A 496 -20.27 16.63 -10.86
C HIS A 496 -19.61 17.82 -11.56
N PHE A 497 -19.46 18.92 -10.83
CA PHE A 497 -18.65 20.08 -11.25
C PHE A 497 -17.74 20.55 -10.12
N VAL A 498 -16.59 21.12 -10.47
CA VAL A 498 -15.57 21.56 -9.50
C VAL A 498 -16.01 22.85 -8.80
N VAL A 499 -15.97 22.86 -7.47
CA VAL A 499 -16.25 24.04 -6.63
C VAL A 499 -15.04 24.51 -5.84
N GLY A 500 -14.01 23.69 -5.76
CA GLY A 500 -12.78 23.97 -5.03
C GLY A 500 -11.77 22.86 -5.21
N PHE A 501 -10.68 22.94 -4.46
CA PHE A 501 -9.68 21.89 -4.39
C PHE A 501 -9.05 21.86 -3.00
N SER A 502 -8.61 20.67 -2.61
CA SER A 502 -7.93 20.42 -1.34
C SER A 502 -6.52 19.91 -1.61
N PHE A 503 -5.55 20.44 -0.89
CA PHE A 503 -4.15 20.09 -1.03
C PHE A 503 -3.52 19.78 0.31
N ARG A 504 -2.64 18.77 0.31
CA ARG A 504 -1.74 18.49 1.42
C ARG A 504 -0.41 19.17 1.12
N ILE A 505 0.03 20.02 2.04
CA ILE A 505 1.31 20.72 1.93
C ILE A 505 2.24 20.34 3.08
N SER A 506 3.52 20.21 2.77
CA SER A 506 4.59 20.03 3.75
C SER A 506 4.70 21.26 4.66
N LEU A 507 4.65 21.07 5.98
CA LEU A 507 4.84 22.17 6.92
C LEU A 507 6.30 22.67 6.97
N GLU A 508 7.24 21.84 6.53
CA GLU A 508 8.67 22.15 6.52
C GLU A 508 9.07 22.96 5.28
N THR A 509 8.57 22.57 4.11
CA THR A 509 8.99 23.12 2.81
C THR A 509 7.92 23.95 2.12
N GLY A 510 6.66 23.86 2.55
CA GLY A 510 5.52 24.44 1.85
C GLY A 510 5.20 23.76 0.51
N SER A 511 5.84 22.63 0.19
CA SER A 511 5.65 21.92 -1.08
C SER A 511 4.36 21.11 -1.13
N LEU A 512 3.76 21.01 -2.32
CA LEU A 512 2.55 20.23 -2.58
C LEU A 512 2.87 18.74 -2.54
N GLU A 513 2.17 17.98 -1.69
CA GLU A 513 2.35 16.54 -1.55
C GLU A 513 1.20 15.72 -2.14
N SER A 514 -0.02 16.24 -2.10
CA SER A 514 -1.23 15.57 -2.61
C SER A 514 -2.29 16.60 -2.97
N LEU A 515 -3.18 16.26 -3.91
CA LEU A 515 -4.21 17.15 -4.42
C LEU A 515 -5.50 16.37 -4.70
N ALA A 516 -6.65 16.96 -4.35
CA ALA A 516 -7.97 16.47 -4.70
C ALA A 516 -8.87 17.63 -5.14
N LEU A 517 -9.89 17.34 -5.95
CA LEU A 517 -10.94 18.28 -6.31
C LEU A 517 -12.08 18.18 -5.30
N LEU A 518 -12.65 19.34 -4.95
CA LEU A 518 -13.90 19.45 -4.22
C LEU A 518 -15.00 19.73 -5.25
N GLN A 519 -16.05 18.93 -5.24
CA GLN A 519 -17.06 18.91 -6.29
C GLN A 519 -18.48 18.79 -5.72
N GLN A 520 -19.45 19.30 -6.48
CA GLN A 520 -20.89 19.23 -6.17
C GLN A 520 -21.63 18.54 -7.33
N LEU A 521 -22.79 17.96 -7.04
CA LEU A 521 -23.67 17.37 -8.05
C LEU A 521 -24.13 18.42 -9.06
N LEU A 522 -24.09 18.08 -10.35
CA LEU A 522 -24.54 18.95 -11.43
C LEU A 522 -26.02 19.35 -11.26
N GLU A 523 -26.86 18.49 -10.68
CA GLU A 523 -28.27 18.77 -10.38
C GLU A 523 -28.48 19.92 -9.38
N LYS A 524 -27.50 20.18 -8.51
CA LYS A 524 -27.56 21.34 -7.60
C LYS A 524 -27.31 22.64 -8.36
N ALA A 525 -26.61 22.59 -9.50
CA ALA A 525 -26.32 23.79 -10.26
C ALA A 525 -27.61 24.40 -10.84
N PRO A 526 -27.79 25.73 -10.82
CA PRO A 526 -28.95 26.35 -11.44
C PRO A 526 -29.03 26.01 -12.93
N GLY A 527 -30.21 25.67 -13.45
CA GLY A 527 -30.37 25.16 -14.84
C GLY A 527 -29.81 26.08 -15.95
N TRP A 528 -29.61 27.37 -15.67
CA TRP A 528 -28.97 28.31 -16.60
C TRP A 528 -27.43 28.21 -16.67
N THR A 529 -26.78 27.44 -15.79
CA THR A 529 -25.33 27.18 -15.79
C THR A 529 -24.91 25.95 -16.59
N GLU A 530 -25.86 25.15 -17.06
CA GLU A 530 -25.59 23.89 -17.77
C GLU A 530 -24.68 24.12 -19.00
N SER A 531 -24.90 25.23 -19.73
CA SER A 531 -24.05 25.61 -20.87
C SER A 531 -22.60 25.96 -20.46
N ARG A 532 -22.35 26.32 -19.21
CA ARG A 532 -21.00 26.63 -18.71
C ARG A 532 -20.27 25.37 -18.23
N LEU A 533 -21.01 24.43 -17.65
CA LEU A 533 -20.47 23.23 -17.01
C LEU A 533 -20.37 22.01 -17.95
N SER A 534 -21.14 22.00 -19.04
CA SER A 534 -21.21 20.88 -19.98
C SER A 534 -20.63 21.22 -21.36
N GLY A 535 -19.81 20.32 -21.90
CA GLY A 535 -19.17 20.47 -23.21
C GLY A 535 -18.81 19.13 -23.88
N PRO A 536 -18.66 19.11 -25.21
CA PRO A 536 -18.30 17.91 -25.95
C PRO A 536 -16.86 17.49 -25.60
N GLY A 537 -16.70 16.34 -24.93
CA GLY A 537 -15.40 15.76 -24.56
C GLY A 537 -15.19 15.45 -23.06
N SER A 538 -16.11 15.87 -22.18
CA SER A 538 -16.01 15.62 -20.73
C SER A 538 -16.08 14.13 -20.36
N GLU A 539 -16.76 13.31 -21.17
CA GLU A 539 -17.00 11.89 -20.88
C GLU A 539 -15.77 11.00 -21.12
N THR A 540 -14.84 11.40 -21.99
CA THR A 540 -13.73 10.54 -22.44
C THR A 540 -12.63 10.46 -21.38
N LEU A 541 -12.30 11.58 -20.73
CA LEU A 541 -11.24 11.66 -19.70
C LEU A 541 -11.70 11.19 -18.32
N CYS A 542 -12.99 11.28 -17.99
CA CYS A 542 -13.51 10.81 -16.70
C CYS A 542 -13.33 9.29 -16.53
N SER A 543 -13.34 8.55 -17.64
CA SER A 543 -13.15 7.09 -17.68
C SER A 543 -11.68 6.63 -17.57
N MET A 544 -10.71 7.56 -17.55
CA MET A 544 -9.29 7.20 -17.47
C MET A 544 -8.90 6.78 -16.05
N PRO A 545 -8.22 5.64 -15.87
CA PRO A 545 -7.78 5.21 -14.55
C PRO A 545 -6.81 6.20 -13.93
N ARG A 546 -6.97 6.38 -12.62
CA ARG A 546 -6.25 7.35 -11.77
C ARG A 546 -4.81 6.93 -11.47
N PHE A 547 -4.13 6.28 -12.41
CA PHE A 547 -2.73 5.87 -12.29
C PHE A 547 -1.78 7.06 -12.53
N LEU A 548 -0.54 6.93 -12.05
CA LEU A 548 0.58 7.75 -12.52
C LEU A 548 1.09 7.15 -13.83
N TRP A 549 0.96 7.83 -14.96
CA TRP A 549 1.36 7.32 -16.26
C TRP A 549 2.78 7.76 -16.62
N LYS A 550 3.61 6.81 -17.07
CA LYS A 550 4.95 7.11 -17.55
C LYS A 550 4.88 7.88 -18.87
N ASP A 551 5.57 9.01 -18.93
CA ASP A 551 5.71 9.84 -20.14
C ASP A 551 4.39 10.30 -20.82
N GLY A 552 3.27 10.29 -20.09
CA GLY A 552 1.97 10.80 -20.55
C GLY A 552 0.88 9.73 -20.65
N PHE A 553 -0.36 10.19 -20.89
CA PHE A 553 -1.53 9.30 -20.94
C PHE A 553 -1.60 8.51 -22.25
N PRO A 554 -2.15 7.28 -22.23
CA PRO A 554 -2.61 6.64 -23.45
C PRO A 554 -3.73 7.48 -24.07
N ARG A 555 -4.01 7.21 -25.35
CA ARG A 555 -5.03 7.98 -26.08
C ARG A 555 -6.41 7.79 -25.42
N PRO A 556 -7.27 8.83 -25.35
CA PRO A 556 -8.55 8.77 -24.64
C PRO A 556 -9.51 7.69 -25.12
N GLU A 557 -9.36 7.22 -26.37
CA GLU A 557 -10.19 6.17 -26.96
C GLU A 557 -9.91 4.78 -26.38
N LEU A 558 -8.77 4.61 -25.71
CA LEU A 558 -8.33 3.36 -25.08
C LEU A 558 -8.64 3.37 -23.60
N ARG A 559 -9.41 2.37 -23.15
CA ARG A 559 -9.75 2.21 -21.73
C ARG A 559 -9.01 0.99 -21.16
N PRO A 560 -8.28 1.13 -20.04
CA PRO A 560 -7.76 -0.01 -19.32
C PRO A 560 -8.93 -0.76 -18.67
N CYS A 561 -9.09 -2.04 -19.00
CA CYS A 561 -10.04 -2.90 -18.32
C CYS A 561 -9.44 -3.38 -17.00
N PRO A 562 -10.06 -3.07 -15.84
CA PRO A 562 -9.52 -3.47 -14.56
C PRO A 562 -9.51 -5.00 -14.43
N TYR A 563 -8.45 -5.52 -13.83
CA TYR A 563 -8.40 -6.87 -13.28
C TYR A 563 -9.19 -6.85 -11.97
N GLU A 564 -10.21 -7.71 -11.82
CA GLU A 564 -11.01 -7.84 -10.59
C GLU A 564 -10.13 -8.40 -9.46
N ASP A 565 -9.37 -7.53 -8.80
CA ASP A 565 -8.64 -7.86 -7.57
C ASP A 565 -9.30 -7.14 -6.40
N THR A 566 -10.33 -7.77 -5.85
CA THR A 566 -11.09 -7.24 -4.71
C THR A 566 -10.41 -7.49 -3.37
N LEU A 567 -9.18 -8.02 -3.33
CA LEU A 567 -8.63 -8.56 -2.08
C LEU A 567 -7.33 -7.91 -1.60
N PHE A 568 -6.53 -7.26 -2.46
CA PHE A 568 -5.27 -6.64 -2.02
C PHE A 568 -4.93 -5.37 -2.82
N THR A 569 -5.61 -4.26 -2.54
CA THR A 569 -5.13 -2.91 -2.92
C THR A 569 -4.01 -2.52 -1.96
N ARG A 570 -2.76 -2.79 -2.34
CA ARG A 570 -1.62 -2.17 -1.67
C ARG A 570 -1.51 -0.71 -2.13
N ASP A 571 -1.26 0.18 -1.18
CA ASP A 571 -0.88 1.58 -1.40
C ASP A 571 0.50 1.75 -2.09
N ASP A 572 1.21 0.64 -2.34
CA ASP A 572 2.59 0.55 -2.83
C ASP A 572 2.77 0.95 -4.31
N LEU A 573 1.70 1.03 -5.09
CA LEU A 573 1.76 1.36 -6.52
C LEU A 573 1.43 2.83 -6.82
N ASP A 574 1.04 3.64 -5.84
CA ASP A 574 0.55 5.00 -6.12
C ASP A 574 1.63 5.91 -6.74
N LEU A 575 2.91 5.71 -6.45
CA LEU A 575 4.00 6.48 -7.10
C LEU A 575 4.79 5.72 -8.16
N CYS A 576 4.38 4.48 -8.45
CA CYS A 576 4.97 3.65 -9.50
C CYS A 576 4.34 4.02 -10.84
N PRO A 577 5.09 4.58 -11.80
CA PRO A 577 4.52 4.90 -13.11
C PRO A 577 4.08 3.63 -13.84
N ILE A 578 2.87 3.64 -14.40
CA ILE A 578 2.39 2.61 -15.31
C ILE A 578 2.86 2.90 -16.73
N GLU A 579 3.32 1.87 -17.44
CA GLU A 579 3.73 1.97 -18.85
C GLU A 579 2.68 1.34 -19.75
N ALA A 580 2.37 1.97 -20.89
CA ALA A 580 1.43 1.44 -21.88
C ALA A 580 2.15 1.00 -23.15
N LEU A 581 1.99 -0.26 -23.54
CA LEU A 581 2.32 -0.77 -24.85
C LEU A 581 1.05 -0.78 -25.71
N ILE A 582 0.90 0.25 -26.54
CA ILE A 582 -0.21 0.36 -27.49
C ILE A 582 0.14 -0.45 -28.74
N LEU A 583 -0.67 -1.46 -29.06
CA LEU A 583 -0.46 -2.34 -30.21
C LEU A 583 -0.79 -1.68 -31.54
N GLU A 584 -1.79 -0.78 -31.58
CA GLU A 584 -2.11 0.25 -32.59
C GLU A 584 -3.63 0.51 -32.59
N ASP A 585 -4.08 1.63 -33.16
CA ASP A 585 -5.48 2.12 -33.06
C ASP A 585 -6.26 2.14 -34.38
N SER A 586 -5.64 1.65 -35.46
CA SER A 586 -6.27 1.55 -36.77
C SER A 586 -5.95 0.22 -37.41
N GLU A 587 -6.91 -0.31 -38.16
CA GLU A 587 -6.77 -1.59 -38.85
C GLU A 587 -5.55 -1.61 -39.80
N LYS A 588 -5.25 -0.46 -40.42
CA LYS A 588 -4.07 -0.31 -41.29
C LYS A 588 -2.75 -0.51 -40.55
N ARG A 589 -2.66 -0.11 -39.29
CA ARG A 589 -1.43 -0.27 -38.51
C ARG A 589 -1.39 -1.57 -37.74
N LEU A 590 -2.55 -2.09 -37.34
CA LEU A 590 -2.67 -3.48 -36.86
C LEU A 590 -2.24 -4.48 -37.94
N SER A 591 -2.48 -4.18 -39.23
CA SER A 591 -1.99 -5.02 -40.32
C SER A 591 -0.47 -4.99 -40.51
N ASP A 592 0.23 -4.00 -39.93
CA ASP A 592 1.68 -3.92 -40.00
C ASP A 592 2.37 -4.74 -38.90
N ILE A 593 1.63 -5.29 -37.92
CA ILE A 593 2.23 -6.10 -36.85
C ILE A 593 2.72 -7.44 -37.40
N VAL A 594 3.99 -7.76 -37.14
CA VAL A 594 4.62 -9.01 -37.57
C VAL A 594 5.01 -9.95 -36.42
N ALA A 595 5.14 -9.43 -35.20
CA ALA A 595 5.39 -10.24 -34.02
C ALA A 595 4.98 -9.54 -32.72
N LEU A 596 4.53 -10.35 -31.75
CA LEU A 596 4.45 -9.98 -30.33
C LEU A 596 5.51 -10.78 -29.58
N SER A 597 6.34 -10.09 -28.82
CA SER A 597 7.49 -10.67 -28.14
C SER A 597 7.51 -10.27 -26.68
N ALA A 598 8.04 -11.14 -25.84
CA ALA A 598 8.21 -10.86 -24.43
C ALA A 598 9.44 -11.56 -23.88
N ASP A 599 10.06 -10.94 -22.88
CA ASP A 599 11.11 -11.58 -22.11
C ASP A 599 10.55 -12.81 -21.37
N VAL A 600 11.31 -13.92 -21.31
CA VAL A 600 10.85 -15.16 -20.66
C VAL A 600 10.56 -15.00 -19.16
N HIS A 601 11.17 -14.02 -18.50
CA HIS A 601 10.88 -13.64 -17.12
C HIS A 601 9.90 -12.46 -17.02
N MET A 602 9.23 -12.12 -18.13
CA MET A 602 8.23 -11.06 -18.25
C MET A 602 8.75 -9.65 -17.93
N ARG A 603 10.07 -9.42 -18.01
CA ARG A 603 10.71 -8.13 -17.69
C ARG A 603 10.50 -7.05 -18.74
N MET A 604 10.04 -7.45 -19.93
CA MET A 604 9.81 -6.57 -21.08
C MET A 604 8.76 -7.19 -22.01
N PHE A 605 7.92 -6.35 -22.60
CA PHE A 605 7.02 -6.71 -23.70
C PHE A 605 7.32 -5.83 -24.91
N GLN A 606 7.31 -6.42 -26.10
CA GLN A 606 7.64 -5.73 -27.35
C GLN A 606 6.70 -6.14 -28.48
N VAL A 607 6.38 -5.18 -29.34
CA VAL A 607 5.72 -5.42 -30.63
C VAL A 607 6.65 -4.98 -31.76
N GLN A 608 6.70 -5.78 -32.82
CA GLN A 608 7.47 -5.49 -34.03
C GLN A 608 6.55 -5.26 -35.22
N TYR A 609 6.89 -4.27 -36.04
CA TYR A 609 6.15 -3.90 -37.24
C TYR A 609 6.90 -4.27 -38.53
N ALA A 610 6.18 -4.34 -39.65
CA ALA A 610 6.69 -4.73 -40.96
C ALA A 610 7.78 -3.78 -41.50
N ASP A 611 7.82 -2.53 -41.03
CA ASP A 611 8.88 -1.56 -41.35
C ASP A 611 10.18 -1.78 -40.55
N GLY A 612 10.19 -2.77 -39.66
CA GLY A 612 11.30 -3.10 -38.77
C GLY A 612 11.32 -2.31 -37.46
N SER A 613 10.41 -1.35 -37.27
CA SER A 613 10.31 -0.61 -36.01
C SER A 613 9.83 -1.52 -34.88
N ARG A 614 10.30 -1.22 -33.66
CA ARG A 614 9.98 -1.96 -32.42
C ARG A 614 9.47 -0.97 -31.38
N ARG A 615 8.42 -1.34 -30.63
CA ARG A 615 7.97 -0.61 -29.43
C ARG A 615 7.96 -1.57 -28.25
N SER A 616 8.44 -1.12 -27.10
CA SER A 616 8.52 -1.95 -25.90
C SER A 616 8.22 -1.17 -24.62
N ILE A 617 7.82 -1.90 -23.60
CA ILE A 617 7.69 -1.43 -22.21
C ILE A 617 8.50 -2.33 -21.28
N GLY A 618 8.96 -1.80 -20.14
CA GLY A 618 9.87 -2.49 -19.24
C GLY A 618 11.34 -2.16 -19.53
N SER A 619 12.25 -2.65 -18.68
CA SER A 619 13.60 -2.08 -18.56
C SER A 619 14.76 -3.01 -18.89
N SER A 620 14.52 -4.31 -19.08
CA SER A 620 15.58 -5.26 -19.42
C SER A 620 15.08 -6.43 -20.25
N CYS A 621 15.88 -6.88 -21.22
CA CYS A 621 15.60 -8.02 -22.08
C CYS A 621 16.72 -9.06 -21.90
N HIS A 622 16.40 -10.25 -21.41
CA HIS A 622 17.36 -11.32 -21.16
C HIS A 622 17.21 -12.48 -22.15
N ALA A 623 15.99 -12.89 -22.45
CA ALA A 623 15.74 -13.85 -23.51
C ALA A 623 14.35 -13.61 -24.09
N LEU A 624 14.29 -13.29 -25.38
CA LEU A 624 13.05 -12.86 -26.03
C LEU A 624 12.38 -14.05 -26.69
N LYS A 625 11.14 -14.31 -26.28
CA LYS A 625 10.26 -15.29 -26.90
C LYS A 625 9.23 -14.54 -27.77
N SER A 626 9.10 -14.95 -29.02
CA SER A 626 8.32 -14.23 -30.03
C SER A 626 7.22 -15.11 -30.59
N LEU A 627 6.01 -14.57 -30.66
CA LEU A 627 4.90 -15.10 -31.44
C LEU A 627 4.83 -14.32 -32.76
N PRO A 628 5.12 -14.95 -33.92
CA PRO A 628 4.88 -14.32 -35.21
C PRO A 628 3.40 -14.00 -35.36
N ILE A 629 3.06 -12.86 -35.97
CA ILE A 629 1.69 -12.41 -36.22
C ILE A 629 1.55 -12.09 -37.70
N ASP A 630 0.57 -12.69 -38.38
CA ASP A 630 0.25 -12.34 -39.76
C ASP A 630 -0.73 -11.15 -39.79
N GLY A 631 -0.21 -9.97 -39.45
CA GLY A 631 -1.01 -8.74 -39.42
C GLY A 631 -1.69 -8.47 -40.76
N ALA A 632 -0.96 -8.60 -41.86
CA ALA A 632 -1.45 -8.34 -43.21
C ALA A 632 -2.58 -9.30 -43.62
N GLY A 633 -2.52 -10.56 -43.18
CA GLY A 633 -3.57 -11.55 -43.36
C GLY A 633 -4.74 -11.45 -42.36
N GLY A 634 -4.81 -10.41 -41.53
CA GLY A 634 -5.92 -10.17 -40.62
C GLY A 634 -5.80 -10.86 -39.26
N GLU A 635 -4.61 -11.34 -38.88
CA GLU A 635 -4.41 -11.90 -37.55
C GLU A 635 -4.23 -10.82 -36.48
N ARG A 636 -4.94 -10.95 -35.37
CA ARG A 636 -4.93 -9.97 -34.27
C ARG A 636 -4.77 -10.68 -32.94
N VAL A 637 -4.08 -10.04 -31.99
CA VAL A 637 -4.10 -10.46 -30.58
C VAL A 637 -5.46 -10.05 -30.02
N VAL A 638 -6.23 -11.01 -29.51
CA VAL A 638 -7.62 -10.79 -29.08
C VAL A 638 -7.83 -11.10 -27.61
N MET A 639 -6.95 -11.89 -26.99
CA MET A 639 -7.10 -12.33 -25.62
C MET A 639 -5.77 -12.30 -24.87
N MET A 640 -5.87 -11.95 -23.60
CA MET A 640 -4.83 -12.12 -22.59
C MET A 640 -5.40 -12.95 -21.44
N PHE A 641 -4.64 -13.90 -20.91
CA PHE A 641 -5.01 -14.70 -19.75
C PHE A 641 -4.02 -14.48 -18.62
N LEU A 642 -4.56 -14.27 -17.41
CA LEU A 642 -3.81 -14.08 -16.17
C LEU A 642 -4.28 -15.08 -15.11
N PRO A 643 -3.39 -15.67 -14.30
CA PRO A 643 -3.77 -16.61 -13.24
C PRO A 643 -4.65 -15.95 -12.16
N TYR A 644 -5.65 -16.66 -11.67
CA TYR A 644 -6.53 -16.22 -10.58
C TYR A 644 -5.80 -16.33 -9.23
N ALA A 645 -5.91 -15.32 -8.38
CA ALA A 645 -5.50 -15.33 -6.96
C ALA A 645 -3.99 -15.40 -6.61
N SER A 646 -3.08 -14.87 -7.44
CA SER A 646 -1.66 -14.73 -7.05
C SER A 646 -1.27 -13.27 -6.72
N ARG A 647 -0.54 -13.06 -5.62
CA ARG A 647 0.05 -11.76 -5.21
C ARG A 647 1.12 -11.24 -6.19
N GLU A 648 1.61 -12.13 -7.07
CA GLU A 648 2.62 -11.88 -8.09
C GLU A 648 2.18 -12.53 -9.40
N ILE A 649 2.43 -11.88 -10.54
CA ILE A 649 2.09 -12.45 -11.84
C ILE A 649 3.12 -13.54 -12.15
N MET A 650 2.70 -14.79 -12.05
CA MET A 650 3.57 -15.96 -12.28
C MET A 650 3.56 -16.43 -13.72
N GLY A 651 2.54 -16.08 -14.51
CA GLY A 651 2.47 -16.39 -15.93
C GLY A 651 1.45 -15.53 -16.66
N ILE A 652 1.63 -15.38 -17.97
CA ILE A 652 0.75 -14.62 -18.87
C ILE A 652 0.62 -15.39 -20.17
N ARG A 653 -0.60 -15.47 -20.71
CA ARG A 653 -0.82 -15.98 -22.08
C ARG A 653 -1.45 -14.92 -22.96
N PHE A 654 -0.97 -14.80 -24.19
CA PHE A 654 -1.63 -14.02 -25.24
C PHE A 654 -2.17 -14.98 -26.29
N ALA A 655 -3.35 -14.72 -26.83
CA ALA A 655 -3.92 -15.53 -27.91
C ALA A 655 -4.47 -14.66 -29.04
N THR A 656 -4.38 -15.20 -30.27
CA THR A 656 -4.84 -14.56 -31.50
C THR A 656 -6.18 -15.10 -31.97
N ASN A 657 -6.85 -14.35 -32.86
CA ASN A 657 -8.09 -14.79 -33.52
C ASN A 657 -7.90 -16.04 -34.40
N ARG A 658 -6.65 -16.47 -34.65
CA ARG A 658 -6.31 -17.72 -35.34
C ARG A 658 -6.00 -18.88 -34.40
N GLY A 659 -6.18 -18.69 -33.09
CA GLY A 659 -5.96 -19.73 -32.09
C GLY A 659 -4.48 -19.96 -31.74
N ARG A 660 -3.59 -19.09 -32.23
CA ARG A 660 -2.18 -19.12 -31.86
C ARG A 660 -1.97 -18.43 -30.52
N GLN A 661 -1.03 -18.91 -29.71
CA GLN A 661 -0.77 -18.35 -28.40
C GLN A 661 0.72 -18.16 -28.10
N LEU A 662 1.02 -17.15 -27.29
CA LEU A 662 2.31 -16.94 -26.63
C LEU A 662 2.13 -17.25 -25.15
N VAL A 663 2.94 -18.15 -24.61
CA VAL A 663 2.86 -18.57 -23.20
C VAL A 663 4.15 -18.21 -22.47
N LEU A 664 4.00 -17.44 -21.39
CA LEU A 664 5.08 -16.94 -20.54
C LEU A 664 4.82 -17.39 -19.10
N GLY A 665 5.88 -17.77 -18.39
CA GLY A 665 5.80 -18.21 -16.99
C GLY A 665 4.89 -19.43 -16.75
N TRP A 666 4.15 -19.41 -15.65
CA TRP A 666 3.32 -20.50 -15.13
C TRP A 666 1.84 -20.28 -15.48
N PRO A 667 1.34 -20.87 -16.59
CA PRO A 667 -0.09 -20.84 -16.84
C PRO A 667 -0.84 -21.62 -15.76
N SER A 668 -1.89 -21.01 -15.24
CA SER A 668 -2.72 -21.59 -14.18
C SER A 668 -3.84 -22.43 -14.79
N ARG A 669 -4.38 -23.37 -14.00
CA ARG A 669 -5.63 -24.05 -14.36
C ARG A 669 -6.84 -23.13 -14.21
N VAL A 670 -6.71 -22.10 -13.37
CA VAL A 670 -7.72 -21.08 -13.12
C VAL A 670 -7.14 -19.74 -13.56
N GLU A 671 -7.61 -19.25 -14.70
CA GLU A 671 -7.15 -17.99 -15.29
C GLU A 671 -8.34 -17.08 -15.57
N ALA A 672 -8.16 -15.79 -15.29
CA ALA A 672 -9.05 -14.74 -15.74
C ALA A 672 -8.71 -14.36 -17.19
N ARG A 673 -9.74 -14.23 -18.02
CA ARG A 673 -9.66 -13.83 -19.42
C ARG A 673 -9.86 -12.32 -19.53
N TYR A 674 -9.03 -11.68 -20.35
CA TYR A 674 -9.08 -10.25 -20.66
C TYR A 674 -9.10 -10.00 -22.18
N PRO A 675 -9.98 -9.13 -22.68
CA PRO A 675 -11.11 -8.53 -21.94
C PRO A 675 -12.12 -9.60 -21.46
N PRO A 676 -12.79 -9.36 -20.32
CA PRO A 676 -13.75 -10.32 -19.78
C PRO A 676 -14.96 -10.47 -20.71
N SER A 677 -15.48 -11.70 -20.80
CA SER A 677 -16.48 -12.09 -21.82
C SER A 677 -17.77 -11.24 -21.82
N HIS A 678 -18.11 -10.60 -20.70
CA HIS A 678 -19.29 -9.76 -20.58
C HIS A 678 -19.14 -8.37 -21.23
N LEU A 679 -17.92 -7.92 -21.50
CA LEU A 679 -17.65 -6.65 -22.17
C LEU A 679 -17.71 -6.76 -23.70
N GLY A 680 -17.98 -7.94 -24.28
CA GLY A 680 -18.01 -8.14 -25.73
C GLY A 680 -16.67 -8.60 -26.32
N GLU A 681 -16.68 -9.00 -27.59
CA GLU A 681 -15.51 -9.55 -28.28
C GLU A 681 -14.60 -8.46 -28.87
N HIS A 682 -14.08 -7.57 -28.03
CA HIS A 682 -13.17 -6.52 -28.50
C HIS A 682 -11.73 -7.04 -28.72
N PRO A 683 -11.02 -6.59 -29.77
CA PRO A 683 -9.61 -6.88 -29.93
C PRO A 683 -8.79 -6.24 -28.80
N LEU A 684 -7.68 -6.89 -28.43
CA LEU A 684 -6.72 -6.33 -27.49
C LEU A 684 -5.92 -5.22 -28.21
N MET A 685 -6.08 -3.97 -27.79
CA MET A 685 -5.44 -2.81 -28.43
C MET A 685 -4.11 -2.43 -27.77
N GLY A 686 -3.79 -3.09 -26.67
CA GLY A 686 -2.56 -2.87 -25.93
C GLY A 686 -2.59 -3.50 -24.54
N ILE A 687 -1.47 -3.37 -23.85
CA ILE A 687 -1.33 -3.74 -22.45
C ILE A 687 -0.72 -2.58 -21.69
N CYS A 688 -1.03 -2.44 -20.40
CA CYS A 688 -0.28 -1.55 -19.54
C CYS A 688 0.10 -2.25 -18.23
N SER A 689 1.30 -1.97 -17.73
CA SER A 689 1.87 -2.68 -16.58
C SER A 689 2.59 -1.74 -15.61
N PHE A 690 2.45 -2.04 -14.32
CA PHE A 690 3.37 -1.55 -13.29
C PHE A 690 4.61 -2.45 -13.25
N TRP A 691 5.76 -1.89 -12.86
CA TRP A 691 7.00 -2.63 -12.73
C TRP A 691 7.47 -2.58 -11.27
N LYS A 692 7.51 -3.75 -10.60
CA LYS A 692 8.04 -3.86 -9.24
C LYS A 692 9.56 -3.68 -9.28
N ASN A 693 10.13 -3.09 -8.22
CA ASN A 693 11.58 -2.98 -8.00
C ASN A 693 12.39 -2.25 -9.09
N HIS A 694 11.78 -1.33 -9.84
CA HIS A 694 12.54 -0.53 -10.81
C HIS A 694 13.72 0.23 -10.13
N ASP A 695 13.65 0.48 -8.82
CA ASP A 695 14.60 1.34 -8.10
C ASP A 695 15.16 0.76 -6.78
N SER A 696 14.85 -0.49 -6.42
CA SER A 696 15.34 -1.08 -5.16
C SER A 696 16.74 -1.67 -5.33
N LEU A 697 17.73 -1.16 -4.59
CA LEU A 697 19.11 -1.66 -4.58
C LEU A 697 19.22 -3.12 -4.08
N ASP A 698 18.25 -3.60 -3.29
CA ASP A 698 18.28 -4.93 -2.64
C ASP A 698 17.71 -6.08 -3.51
N ARG A 699 16.93 -5.76 -4.55
CA ARG A 699 16.40 -6.75 -5.53
C ARG A 699 16.40 -6.11 -6.92
N PRO A 700 17.47 -6.25 -7.71
CA PRO A 700 17.72 -5.43 -8.90
C PRO A 700 16.90 -5.84 -10.15
N GLN A 701 15.90 -6.71 -10.04
CA GLN A 701 15.25 -7.32 -11.20
C GLN A 701 13.78 -6.89 -11.32
N PRO A 702 13.43 -6.12 -12.35
CA PRO A 702 12.09 -5.59 -12.56
C PRO A 702 11.16 -6.67 -13.11
N SER A 703 10.01 -6.85 -12.46
CA SER A 703 8.96 -7.79 -12.89
C SER A 703 7.61 -7.09 -12.91
N PRO A 704 6.64 -7.55 -13.72
CA PRO A 704 5.35 -6.89 -13.82
C PRO A 704 4.58 -7.07 -12.50
N GLY A 705 4.20 -5.95 -11.88
CA GLY A 705 3.44 -5.93 -10.64
C GLY A 705 1.97 -6.24 -10.85
N LYS A 706 1.32 -5.47 -11.73
CA LYS A 706 -0.06 -5.66 -12.21
C LYS A 706 -0.11 -5.32 -13.70
N VAL A 707 -0.84 -6.10 -14.50
CA VAL A 707 -1.01 -5.92 -15.95
C VAL A 707 -2.49 -5.73 -16.25
N TYR A 708 -2.81 -4.77 -17.11
CA TYR A 708 -4.15 -4.46 -17.59
C TYR A 708 -4.21 -4.56 -19.10
N SER A 709 -5.38 -4.91 -19.63
CA SER A 709 -5.65 -4.87 -21.07
C SER A 709 -6.18 -3.49 -21.46
N LEU A 710 -5.78 -3.00 -22.64
CA LEU A 710 -6.36 -1.80 -23.26
C LEU A 710 -7.37 -2.23 -24.32
N VAL A 711 -8.60 -1.75 -24.20
CA VAL A 711 -9.70 -2.04 -25.14
C VAL A 711 -10.21 -0.74 -25.81
N PRO A 712 -10.73 -0.82 -27.04
CA PRO A 712 -11.29 0.33 -27.72
C PRO A 712 -12.65 0.71 -27.12
N SER A 713 -13.01 1.99 -27.19
CA SER A 713 -14.31 2.49 -26.73
C SER A 713 -15.49 2.15 -27.67
N LEU A 714 -15.26 1.44 -28.79
CA LEU A 714 -16.24 1.11 -29.83
C LEU A 714 -16.30 -0.41 -30.10
N ASP A 715 -17.48 -0.90 -30.43
CA ASP A 715 -17.76 -2.31 -30.74
C ASP A 715 -17.09 -2.74 -32.06
N ILE A 716 -16.04 -3.55 -31.94
CA ILE A 716 -15.45 -4.27 -33.08
C ILE A 716 -15.56 -5.75 -32.73
N ALA A 717 -16.44 -6.49 -33.40
CA ALA A 717 -16.63 -7.91 -33.16
C ALA A 717 -15.45 -8.73 -33.70
N THR A 718 -14.92 -9.65 -32.89
CA THR A 718 -13.85 -10.57 -33.28
C THR A 718 -14.18 -12.00 -32.87
N SER A 719 -14.03 -12.98 -33.79
CA SER A 719 -14.30 -14.39 -33.47
C SER A 719 -13.25 -14.96 -32.52
N ASN A 720 -13.70 -15.58 -31.42
CA ASN A 720 -12.82 -16.21 -30.44
C ASN A 720 -12.69 -17.73 -30.67
N PRO A 721 -11.50 -18.25 -31.00
CA PRO A 721 -11.28 -19.68 -31.15
C PRO A 721 -11.18 -20.42 -29.81
N SER A 722 -11.49 -21.71 -29.80
CA SER A 722 -11.13 -22.61 -28.69
C SER A 722 -9.61 -22.84 -28.71
N ILE A 723 -8.92 -22.49 -27.62
CA ILE A 723 -7.45 -22.50 -27.52
C ILE A 723 -6.92 -23.78 -26.83
N LEU A 724 -7.82 -24.62 -26.30
CA LEU A 724 -7.46 -25.88 -25.65
C LEU A 724 -7.85 -27.06 -26.51
N ASP A 725 -6.98 -28.08 -26.50
CA ASP A 725 -7.30 -29.36 -27.13
C ASP A 725 -8.30 -30.16 -26.26
N LEU A 726 -8.80 -31.27 -26.81
CA LEU A 726 -9.75 -32.17 -26.15
C LEU A 726 -9.21 -32.78 -24.83
N HIS A 727 -7.90 -32.68 -24.58
CA HIS A 727 -7.22 -33.19 -23.39
C HIS A 727 -6.84 -32.07 -22.40
N GLY A 728 -7.18 -30.81 -22.70
CA GLY A 728 -6.91 -29.65 -21.85
C GLY A 728 -5.46 -29.15 -21.88
N LEU A 729 -4.64 -29.58 -22.84
CA LEU A 729 -3.25 -29.13 -23.00
C LEU A 729 -3.16 -27.74 -23.61
N CYS A 730 -2.12 -27.00 -23.23
CA CYS A 730 -1.84 -25.66 -23.73
C CYS A 730 -0.78 -25.72 -24.84
N TRP A 731 -1.20 -25.66 -26.11
CA TRP A 731 -0.29 -25.77 -27.26
C TRP A 731 0.30 -24.43 -27.72
N GLU A 732 1.62 -24.31 -27.82
CA GLU A 732 2.31 -23.09 -28.24
C GLU A 732 3.14 -23.32 -29.52
N PRO A 733 3.01 -22.49 -30.57
CA PRO A 733 1.98 -21.49 -30.74
C PRO A 733 0.60 -22.10 -31.00
N ILE A 734 0.51 -23.29 -31.61
CA ILE A 734 -0.74 -23.99 -31.91
C ILE A 734 -0.50 -25.52 -31.97
N ALA A 735 -1.57 -26.29 -31.81
CA ALA A 735 -1.53 -27.74 -31.96
C ALA A 735 -1.16 -28.17 -33.39
N PRO A 736 -0.59 -29.37 -33.58
CA PRO A 736 -0.40 -29.92 -34.92
C PRO A 736 -1.75 -30.13 -35.64
N PRO A 737 -1.75 -30.24 -36.98
CA PRO A 737 -2.95 -30.59 -37.76
C PRO A 737 -3.67 -31.82 -37.18
N GLU A 738 -5.00 -31.90 -37.33
CA GLU A 738 -5.80 -33.00 -36.76
C GLU A 738 -5.38 -34.40 -37.24
N SER A 739 -4.72 -34.50 -38.40
CA SER A 739 -4.18 -35.77 -38.90
C SER A 739 -2.93 -36.23 -38.15
N ILE A 740 -2.26 -35.35 -37.42
CA ILE A 740 -1.03 -35.67 -36.68
C ILE A 740 -1.37 -35.85 -35.20
N THR A 741 -1.20 -37.07 -34.71
CA THR A 741 -1.52 -37.45 -33.33
C THR A 741 -0.27 -37.80 -32.53
N ARG A 742 -0.38 -37.71 -31.20
CA ARG A 742 0.70 -38.08 -30.27
C ARG A 742 0.81 -39.60 -30.18
N PHE A 743 2.01 -40.11 -30.37
CA PHE A 743 2.30 -41.54 -30.42
C PHE A 743 3.44 -41.93 -29.46
N GLY A 744 3.37 -43.14 -28.93
CA GLY A 744 4.40 -43.69 -28.03
C GLY A 744 4.45 -43.03 -26.64
N PRO A 745 5.43 -43.44 -25.81
CA PRO A 745 5.60 -42.90 -24.46
C PRO A 745 6.27 -41.51 -24.47
N ILE A 746 6.11 -40.79 -23.36
CA ILE A 746 6.81 -39.53 -23.11
C ILE A 746 8.21 -39.82 -22.57
N TYR A 747 9.22 -39.29 -23.22
CA TYR A 747 10.64 -39.43 -22.87
C TYR A 747 11.14 -38.15 -22.18
N GLY A 748 11.21 -38.20 -20.86
CA GLY A 748 11.57 -37.06 -20.01
C GLY A 748 10.73 -37.03 -18.74
N ALA A 749 10.97 -36.01 -17.92
CA ALA A 749 10.20 -35.79 -16.70
C ALA A 749 9.14 -34.69 -16.95
N ILE A 750 7.90 -35.01 -16.58
CA ILE A 750 6.82 -34.03 -16.46
C ILE A 750 6.39 -34.06 -15.00
N SER A 751 6.30 -32.89 -14.35
CA SER A 751 5.80 -32.82 -12.97
C SER A 751 4.37 -33.35 -12.90
N THR A 752 4.13 -34.34 -12.04
CA THR A 752 2.82 -34.93 -11.78
C THR A 752 2.23 -34.49 -10.44
N ASP A 753 2.88 -33.58 -9.70
CA ASP A 753 2.36 -33.04 -8.44
C ASP A 753 1.26 -32.00 -8.72
N PHE A 754 0.09 -32.52 -9.12
CA PHE A 754 -1.13 -31.77 -9.47
C PHE A 754 -1.97 -31.34 -8.25
N THR A 755 -1.38 -31.36 -7.04
CA THR A 755 -2.11 -31.06 -5.79
C THR A 755 -2.17 -29.57 -5.45
N THR A 756 -1.44 -28.72 -6.18
CA THR A 756 -1.49 -27.25 -6.02
C THR A 756 -2.21 -26.59 -7.20
N PHE A 757 -2.79 -25.40 -6.97
CA PHE A 757 -3.53 -24.59 -7.96
C PHE A 757 -2.70 -24.20 -9.21
N TYR A 758 -1.41 -24.54 -9.25
CA TYR A 758 -0.44 -24.09 -10.23
C TYR A 758 0.16 -25.28 -11.00
N SER A 759 -0.30 -25.49 -12.23
CA SER A 759 0.50 -26.00 -13.37
C SER A 759 -0.43 -26.53 -14.47
N LYS A 760 -0.47 -25.80 -15.58
CA LYS A 760 -0.89 -26.33 -16.88
C LYS A 760 0.36 -26.69 -17.66
N VAL A 761 0.43 -27.90 -18.20
CA VAL A 761 1.58 -28.31 -19.03
C VAL A 761 1.49 -27.61 -20.38
N VAL A 762 2.56 -26.91 -20.75
CA VAL A 762 2.69 -26.26 -22.06
C VAL A 762 3.40 -27.21 -23.00
N VAL A 763 2.84 -27.39 -24.20
CA VAL A 763 3.34 -28.32 -25.21
C VAL A 763 3.55 -27.55 -26.50
N SER A 764 4.61 -27.86 -27.23
CA SER A 764 4.87 -27.34 -28.57
C SER A 764 5.20 -28.51 -29.50
N TRP A 765 5.35 -28.26 -30.80
CA TRP A 765 5.77 -29.29 -31.74
C TRP A 765 6.65 -28.75 -32.85
N LEU A 766 7.45 -29.66 -33.44
CA LEU A 766 8.26 -29.41 -34.62
C LEU A 766 7.98 -30.51 -35.65
N ASP A 767 7.84 -30.09 -36.92
CA ASP A 767 7.74 -30.99 -38.05
C ASP A 767 9.15 -31.48 -38.43
N CYS A 768 9.35 -32.80 -38.37
CA CYS A 768 10.62 -33.46 -38.69
C CYS A 768 10.62 -34.10 -40.09
N SER A 769 9.48 -34.08 -40.80
CA SER A 769 9.30 -34.67 -42.13
C SER A 769 9.84 -33.79 -43.27
N ARG A 770 10.02 -32.49 -42.99
CA ARG A 770 10.48 -31.44 -43.91
C ARG A 770 12.02 -31.34 -43.95
N PRO A 771 12.61 -30.93 -45.07
CA PRO A 771 14.06 -30.71 -45.19
C PRO A 771 14.51 -29.51 -44.35
N LEU A 772 15.61 -29.65 -43.60
CA LEU A 772 16.13 -28.62 -42.71
C LEU A 772 17.34 -27.90 -43.29
N HIS A 773 17.37 -26.59 -43.17
CA HIS A 773 18.57 -25.78 -43.38
C HIS A 773 19.49 -25.84 -42.15
N SER A 774 18.93 -25.63 -40.96
CA SER A 774 19.66 -25.64 -39.69
C SER A 774 18.77 -25.95 -38.49
N VAL A 775 19.42 -26.44 -37.42
CA VAL A 775 18.84 -26.63 -36.08
C VAL A 775 19.62 -25.76 -35.10
N THR A 776 18.93 -24.92 -34.34
CA THR A 776 19.52 -24.07 -33.30
C THR A 776 19.04 -24.51 -31.93
N VAL A 777 19.97 -24.60 -30.98
CA VAL A 777 19.73 -25.02 -29.60
C VAL A 777 20.34 -23.99 -28.66
N ALA A 778 19.57 -23.52 -27.67
CA ALA A 778 20.08 -22.63 -26.63
C ALA A 778 19.98 -23.27 -25.24
N MET A 779 21.04 -23.12 -24.44
CA MET A 779 21.12 -23.63 -23.07
C MET A 779 21.40 -22.52 -22.07
N CYS A 780 20.90 -22.67 -20.83
CA CYS A 780 21.17 -21.75 -19.72
C CYS A 780 22.26 -22.29 -18.78
N ASN A 781 23.22 -21.44 -18.39
CA ASN A 781 24.39 -21.85 -17.59
C ASN A 781 24.12 -21.98 -16.07
N ALA A 782 22.90 -21.70 -15.57
CA ALA A 782 22.64 -21.50 -14.12
C ALA A 782 21.40 -22.25 -13.55
N VAL A 783 21.27 -23.56 -13.77
CA VAL A 783 20.16 -24.37 -13.21
C VAL A 783 20.59 -25.21 -12.00
N LYS A 784 19.78 -25.24 -10.94
CA LYS A 784 20.05 -25.89 -9.63
C LYS A 784 19.88 -27.42 -9.66
N SER A 785 19.45 -27.94 -10.80
CA SER A 785 19.00 -29.32 -11.02
C SER A 785 19.98 -30.06 -11.95
N PRO A 786 20.15 -31.39 -11.81
CA PRO A 786 20.99 -32.20 -12.70
C PRO A 786 20.39 -32.41 -14.10
N TRP A 787 19.39 -31.62 -14.50
CA TRP A 787 18.67 -31.77 -15.75
C TRP A 787 19.38 -31.02 -16.88
N MET A 788 19.15 -31.45 -18.12
CA MET A 788 19.61 -30.71 -19.29
C MET A 788 18.99 -29.28 -19.28
N PRO A 789 19.79 -28.21 -19.26
CA PRO A 789 19.30 -26.84 -19.17
C PRO A 789 18.88 -26.31 -20.56
N LEU A 790 18.08 -27.09 -21.28
CA LEU A 790 17.62 -26.77 -22.62
C LEU A 790 16.50 -25.72 -22.56
N CYS A 791 16.79 -24.50 -23.01
CA CYS A 791 15.83 -23.38 -22.99
C CYS A 791 15.12 -23.20 -24.33
N SER A 792 15.78 -23.51 -25.44
CA SER A 792 15.22 -23.29 -26.78
C SER A 792 15.67 -24.33 -27.80
N LEU A 793 14.77 -24.66 -28.73
CA LEU A 793 15.01 -25.51 -29.89
C LEU A 793 14.30 -24.90 -31.11
N ALA A 794 15.04 -24.62 -32.17
CA ALA A 794 14.49 -24.01 -33.39
C ALA A 794 14.96 -24.71 -34.67
N PHE A 795 14.03 -24.92 -35.60
CA PHE A 795 14.26 -25.49 -36.93
C PHE A 795 14.07 -24.41 -37.99
N THR A 796 15.06 -24.26 -38.87
CA THR A 796 14.92 -23.46 -40.09
C THR A 796 14.72 -24.40 -41.27
N TYR A 797 13.57 -24.32 -41.93
CA TYR A 797 13.20 -25.20 -43.03
C TYR A 797 13.80 -24.74 -44.37
N ALA A 798 14.41 -25.66 -45.11
CA ALA A 798 15.11 -25.33 -46.35
C ALA A 798 14.18 -25.05 -47.55
N ASP A 799 12.95 -25.54 -47.49
CA ASP A 799 11.94 -25.42 -48.55
C ASP A 799 11.30 -24.02 -48.62
N THR A 800 11.12 -23.38 -47.47
CA THR A 800 10.36 -22.15 -47.28
C THR A 800 11.17 -21.03 -46.66
N GLY A 801 12.29 -21.35 -45.98
CA GLY A 801 13.02 -20.41 -45.13
C GLY A 801 12.32 -20.11 -43.81
N GLU A 802 11.19 -20.76 -43.51
CA GLU A 802 10.44 -20.60 -42.28
C GLU A 802 11.26 -21.09 -41.07
N CYS A 803 11.19 -20.36 -39.95
CA CYS A 803 11.78 -20.78 -38.69
C CYS A 803 10.68 -21.15 -37.68
N ALA A 804 10.64 -22.42 -37.27
CA ALA A 804 9.78 -22.88 -36.18
C ALA A 804 10.62 -23.03 -34.91
N ALA A 805 10.28 -22.27 -33.87
CA ALA A 805 11.04 -22.23 -32.63
C ALA A 805 10.17 -22.56 -31.42
N ILE A 806 10.77 -23.25 -30.47
CA ILE A 806 10.22 -23.55 -29.14
C ILE A 806 11.12 -22.85 -28.14
N GLY A 807 10.57 -21.97 -27.31
CA GLY A 807 11.35 -21.15 -26.37
C GLY A 807 11.88 -19.84 -26.98
N PRO A 808 12.78 -19.13 -26.28
CA PRO A 808 13.33 -17.86 -26.74
C PRO A 808 14.26 -17.99 -27.95
N THR A 809 14.27 -16.98 -28.83
CA THR A 809 15.06 -16.96 -30.07
C THR A 809 16.04 -15.80 -30.15
N GLU A 810 15.83 -14.71 -29.42
CA GLU A 810 16.79 -13.60 -29.32
C GLU A 810 17.39 -13.56 -27.91
N PHE A 811 18.72 -13.43 -27.84
CA PHE A 811 19.50 -13.33 -26.60
C PHE A 811 20.38 -12.07 -26.65
N PRO A 812 20.77 -11.47 -25.52
CA PRO A 812 21.46 -10.19 -25.46
C PRO A 812 22.91 -10.37 -25.93
N SER A 813 23.47 -9.37 -26.61
CA SER A 813 24.89 -9.36 -26.98
C SER A 813 25.79 -9.14 -25.76
N GLU A 814 27.03 -9.64 -25.78
CA GLU A 814 27.99 -9.53 -24.66
C GLU A 814 28.33 -8.11 -24.18
N GLU A 815 27.89 -7.06 -24.88
CA GLU A 815 28.22 -5.65 -24.60
C GLU A 815 27.26 -4.93 -23.62
N GLU A 816 26.17 -5.57 -23.16
CA GLU A 816 25.25 -4.91 -22.22
C GLU A 816 25.83 -4.75 -20.79
N PRO A 817 25.50 -3.64 -20.09
CA PRO A 817 26.14 -3.30 -18.83
C PRO A 817 25.84 -4.34 -17.75
N ARG A 818 26.91 -4.80 -17.09
CA ARG A 818 26.87 -5.68 -15.91
C ARG A 818 25.83 -5.18 -14.92
N THR A 819 24.83 -5.99 -14.57
CA THR A 819 24.03 -5.74 -13.37
C THR A 819 24.96 -5.65 -12.17
N GLN A 820 24.73 -4.70 -11.24
CA GLN A 820 25.59 -4.44 -10.07
C GLN A 820 25.81 -5.67 -9.15
N ALA A 821 25.02 -6.74 -9.32
CA ALA A 821 25.18 -8.03 -8.63
C ALA A 821 26.25 -8.95 -9.23
N GLY A 822 26.85 -8.62 -10.38
CA GLY A 822 27.99 -9.37 -10.94
C GLY A 822 27.68 -10.78 -11.47
N ILE A 823 26.41 -11.16 -11.61
CA ILE A 823 26.00 -12.47 -12.14
C ILE A 823 25.55 -12.30 -13.60
N LYS A 824 26.31 -12.83 -14.56
CA LYS A 824 25.91 -12.91 -15.97
C LYS A 824 24.91 -14.07 -16.10
N GLU A 825 23.67 -13.79 -16.48
CA GLU A 825 22.78 -14.83 -17.02
C GLU A 825 23.31 -15.17 -18.42
N GLU A 826 24.06 -16.27 -18.55
CA GLU A 826 24.73 -16.63 -19.80
C GLU A 826 23.94 -17.73 -20.52
N TYR A 827 23.44 -17.41 -21.71
CA TYR A 827 22.81 -18.34 -22.62
C TYR A 827 23.80 -18.71 -23.73
N ASP A 828 24.03 -20.00 -23.91
CA ASP A 828 24.88 -20.52 -24.96
C ASP A 828 24.01 -21.08 -26.09
N ALA A 829 23.94 -20.33 -27.20
CA ALA A 829 23.26 -20.75 -28.41
C ALA A 829 24.24 -21.42 -29.38
N SER A 830 23.88 -22.59 -29.91
CA SER A 830 24.65 -23.31 -30.91
C SER A 830 23.78 -23.68 -32.09
N THR A 831 24.32 -23.57 -33.31
CA THR A 831 23.58 -23.88 -34.55
C THR A 831 24.30 -24.98 -35.32
N TRP A 832 23.54 -26.00 -35.72
CA TRP A 832 23.97 -27.09 -36.57
C TRP A 832 23.33 -26.97 -37.96
N THR A 833 24.15 -26.91 -39.01
CA THR A 833 23.68 -26.79 -40.39
C THR A 833 23.44 -28.17 -41.00
N VAL A 834 22.24 -28.38 -41.56
CA VAL A 834 21.74 -29.67 -42.06
C VAL A 834 21.73 -29.74 -43.61
N ASN A 835 22.05 -28.63 -44.29
CA ASN A 835 22.25 -28.54 -45.74
C ASN A 835 21.05 -29.07 -46.57
N GLY A 836 19.82 -28.82 -46.12
CA GLY A 836 18.59 -29.18 -46.85
C GLY A 836 18.21 -30.66 -46.75
N SER A 837 18.85 -31.43 -45.86
CA SER A 837 18.52 -32.85 -45.66
C SER A 837 17.38 -33.04 -44.65
N LYS A 838 16.66 -34.15 -44.76
CA LYS A 838 15.62 -34.54 -43.78
C LYS A 838 16.23 -35.17 -42.54
N MET A 839 15.52 -35.12 -41.44
CA MET A 839 15.88 -35.85 -40.23
C MET A 839 15.51 -37.33 -40.38
N THR A 840 16.37 -38.21 -39.88
CA THR A 840 16.11 -39.66 -39.86
C THR A 840 15.98 -40.21 -38.46
N LEU A 841 16.68 -39.61 -37.47
CA LEU A 841 16.71 -40.11 -36.10
C LEU A 841 16.92 -38.98 -35.09
N MET A 842 16.24 -39.08 -33.94
CA MET A 842 16.56 -38.35 -32.71
C MET A 842 16.98 -39.33 -31.63
N LYS A 843 18.14 -39.08 -31.01
CA LYS A 843 18.66 -39.84 -29.87
C LYS A 843 18.48 -39.03 -28.59
N ILE A 844 17.96 -39.66 -27.55
CA ILE A 844 17.64 -39.05 -26.26
C ILE A 844 18.29 -39.86 -25.15
N TRP A 845 19.07 -39.20 -24.29
CA TRP A 845 19.64 -39.81 -23.08
C TRP A 845 18.85 -39.38 -21.86
N LEU A 846 18.35 -40.36 -21.11
CA LEU A 846 17.59 -40.17 -19.88
C LEU A 846 18.39 -40.71 -18.69
N SER A 847 18.30 -40.07 -17.53
CA SER A 847 18.76 -40.69 -16.27
C SER A 847 17.73 -41.67 -15.70
N HIS A 848 18.11 -42.41 -14.67
CA HIS A 848 17.25 -43.40 -13.99
C HIS A 848 15.90 -42.82 -13.50
N ASP A 849 15.86 -41.54 -13.13
CA ASP A 849 14.63 -40.81 -12.75
C ASP A 849 13.80 -40.33 -13.95
N LYS A 850 14.17 -40.76 -15.17
CA LYS A 850 13.60 -40.34 -16.46
C LYS A 850 13.80 -38.86 -16.80
N SER A 851 14.65 -38.11 -16.09
CA SER A 851 14.96 -36.73 -16.48
C SER A 851 15.86 -36.67 -17.71
N LEU A 852 15.66 -35.62 -18.53
CA LEU A 852 16.37 -35.40 -19.78
C LEU A 852 17.83 -34.99 -19.50
N ARG A 853 18.81 -35.67 -20.11
CA ARG A 853 20.25 -35.41 -19.93
C ARG A 853 20.95 -34.90 -21.17
N ALA A 854 20.64 -35.46 -22.32
CA ALA A 854 21.19 -35.03 -23.59
C ALA A 854 20.28 -35.41 -24.77
N MET A 855 20.48 -34.74 -25.90
CA MET A 855 19.86 -35.09 -27.18
C MET A 855 20.81 -34.91 -28.35
N GLN A 856 20.54 -35.62 -29.45
CA GLN A 856 21.30 -35.54 -30.69
C GLN A 856 20.41 -35.91 -31.89
N PHE A 857 20.64 -35.26 -33.03
CA PHE A 857 19.93 -35.52 -34.27
C PHE A 857 20.82 -36.15 -35.33
N VAL A 858 20.23 -36.99 -36.20
CA VAL A 858 20.87 -37.58 -37.37
C VAL A 858 20.04 -37.22 -38.60
N ALA A 859 20.72 -36.75 -39.65
CA ALA A 859 20.12 -36.42 -40.94
C ALA A 859 20.32 -37.55 -41.97
N GLU A 860 19.50 -37.54 -43.02
CA GLU A 860 19.51 -38.50 -44.12
C GLU A 860 20.84 -38.59 -44.86
N ASN A 861 21.56 -37.48 -44.95
CA ASN A 861 22.91 -37.41 -45.53
C ASN A 861 24.01 -38.01 -44.63
N GLY A 862 23.64 -38.59 -43.48
CA GLY A 862 24.56 -39.17 -42.50
C GLY A 862 25.23 -38.15 -41.57
N LEU A 863 24.96 -36.85 -41.72
CA LEU A 863 25.45 -35.84 -40.78
C LEU A 863 24.77 -36.02 -39.43
N THR A 864 25.57 -35.97 -38.37
CA THR A 864 25.09 -36.02 -36.99
C THR A 864 25.34 -34.69 -36.32
N SER A 865 24.37 -34.20 -35.55
CA SER A 865 24.52 -32.97 -34.78
C SER A 865 25.53 -33.14 -33.63
N PRO A 866 26.02 -32.05 -33.02
CA PRO A 866 26.63 -32.14 -31.71
C PRO A 866 25.70 -32.84 -30.72
N LYS A 867 26.27 -33.59 -29.77
CA LYS A 867 25.52 -34.09 -28.62
C LYS A 867 25.33 -32.90 -27.67
N TRP A 868 24.09 -32.45 -27.55
CA TRP A 868 23.71 -31.32 -26.70
C TRP A 868 23.25 -31.84 -25.34
N GLY A 869 23.85 -31.34 -24.25
CA GLY A 869 23.48 -31.74 -22.88
C GLY A 869 24.68 -31.76 -21.93
N LEU A 870 24.50 -32.37 -20.77
CA LEU A 870 25.55 -32.49 -19.75
C LEU A 870 26.63 -33.49 -20.19
N ASP A 871 27.91 -33.21 -19.91
CA ASP A 871 29.05 -34.05 -20.31
C ASP A 871 28.98 -35.45 -19.66
N THR A 872 28.59 -36.45 -20.45
CA THR A 872 28.36 -37.83 -20.02
C THR A 872 29.68 -38.58 -20.02
N LYS A 873 30.59 -38.28 -19.09
CA LYS A 873 31.79 -39.09 -18.89
C LYS A 873 31.42 -40.42 -18.21
N GLY A 874 30.91 -41.36 -19.01
CA GLY A 874 30.95 -42.79 -18.72
C GLY A 874 30.19 -43.28 -17.48
N ASN A 875 29.07 -42.68 -17.11
CA ASN A 875 28.18 -43.31 -16.14
C ASN A 875 27.38 -44.43 -16.83
N GLU A 876 27.51 -45.66 -16.32
CA GLU A 876 26.85 -46.88 -16.83
C GLU A 876 25.31 -46.91 -16.62
N ASP A 877 24.70 -45.79 -16.20
CA ASP A 877 23.30 -45.72 -15.72
C ASP A 877 22.36 -44.87 -16.62
N GLU A 878 22.74 -44.54 -17.86
CA GLU A 878 21.89 -43.77 -18.80
C GLU A 878 21.07 -44.69 -19.73
N VAL A 879 19.78 -44.37 -19.90
CA VAL A 879 18.91 -45.05 -20.85
C VAL A 879 18.87 -44.24 -22.15
N LEU A 880 19.39 -44.83 -23.23
CA LEU A 880 19.29 -44.29 -24.59
C LEU A 880 17.95 -44.71 -25.21
N VAL A 881 17.24 -43.74 -25.75
CA VAL A 881 16.01 -43.91 -26.52
C VAL A 881 16.18 -43.28 -27.89
N GLU A 882 15.55 -43.87 -28.91
CA GLU A 882 15.57 -43.36 -30.27
C GLU A 882 14.15 -43.12 -30.80
N ILE A 883 13.95 -41.99 -31.50
CA ILE A 883 12.73 -41.69 -32.27
C ILE A 883 13.12 -41.66 -33.74
N GLY A 884 12.57 -42.58 -34.53
CA GLY A 884 12.84 -42.73 -35.97
C GLY A 884 11.86 -41.94 -36.83
N PHE A 885 12.38 -41.23 -37.83
CA PHE A 885 11.60 -40.45 -38.80
C PHE A 885 11.65 -41.02 -40.23
N SER A 886 12.57 -41.96 -40.51
CA SER A 886 12.69 -42.58 -41.82
C SER A 886 11.63 -43.65 -42.06
N ALA A 887 11.35 -43.94 -43.34
CA ALA A 887 10.43 -45.00 -43.73
C ALA A 887 10.87 -46.41 -43.25
N ASP A 888 12.17 -46.58 -42.95
CA ASP A 888 12.72 -47.82 -42.40
C ASP A 888 12.27 -48.08 -40.95
N ALA A 889 11.66 -47.08 -40.27
CA ALA A 889 11.08 -47.22 -38.94
C ALA A 889 9.76 -48.00 -38.90
N GLY A 890 9.17 -48.33 -40.06
CA GLY A 890 7.95 -49.15 -40.14
C GLY A 890 6.74 -48.53 -39.44
N ASP A 891 5.98 -49.34 -38.70
CA ASP A 891 4.76 -48.93 -37.96
C ASP A 891 5.02 -47.94 -36.79
N ASP A 892 6.29 -47.59 -36.52
CA ASP A 892 6.69 -46.61 -35.51
C ASP A 892 7.24 -45.31 -36.15
N GLN A 893 7.00 -45.08 -37.45
CA GLN A 893 7.49 -43.88 -38.12
C GLN A 893 6.85 -42.61 -37.53
N ALA A 894 7.70 -41.73 -36.99
CA ALA A 894 7.31 -40.41 -36.54
C ALA A 894 7.42 -39.38 -37.69
N VAL A 895 6.52 -38.41 -37.70
CA VAL A 895 6.53 -37.26 -38.62
C VAL A 895 6.99 -35.97 -37.93
N GLY A 896 7.02 -35.96 -36.60
CA GLY A 896 7.44 -34.81 -35.81
C GLY A 896 7.67 -35.16 -34.35
N ILE A 897 7.96 -34.13 -33.54
CA ILE A 897 8.13 -34.26 -32.10
C ILE A 897 7.24 -33.28 -31.36
N ALA A 898 6.56 -33.76 -30.31
CA ALA A 898 5.94 -32.92 -29.30
C ALA A 898 6.96 -32.67 -28.18
N VAL A 899 7.06 -31.41 -27.75
CA VAL A 899 8.02 -30.96 -26.75
C VAL A 899 7.26 -30.38 -25.56
N TYR A 900 7.54 -30.90 -24.38
CA TYR A 900 6.91 -30.49 -23.13
C TYR A 900 7.82 -29.50 -22.41
N MET A 901 7.26 -28.38 -21.96
CA MET A 901 7.98 -27.32 -21.26
C MET A 901 7.58 -27.27 -19.78
N MET A 902 8.56 -27.03 -18.91
CA MET A 902 8.37 -26.94 -17.47
C MET A 902 9.30 -25.90 -16.84
N SER A 903 8.83 -25.22 -15.79
CA SER A 903 9.65 -24.26 -15.04
C SER A 903 10.54 -24.95 -14.00
N MET A 904 11.75 -24.41 -13.79
CA MET A 904 12.76 -24.90 -12.86
C MET A 904 13.46 -23.76 -12.12
N MET A 905 13.69 -23.87 -10.81
CA MET A 905 14.42 -22.85 -10.04
C MET A 905 15.91 -22.78 -10.40
N ARG A 906 16.45 -21.56 -10.54
CA ARG A 906 17.88 -21.29 -10.80
C ARG A 906 18.76 -21.44 -9.55
N THR A 907 20.07 -21.64 -9.76
CA THR A 907 21.06 -21.77 -8.66
C THR A 907 21.21 -20.49 -7.84
N THR A 908 21.16 -19.33 -8.50
CA THR A 908 21.65 -18.05 -7.98
C THR A 908 20.57 -17.05 -7.54
N GLY A 909 19.29 -17.44 -7.59
CA GLY A 909 18.19 -16.56 -7.15
C GLY A 909 16.86 -17.31 -6.97
N PRO A 910 15.78 -16.60 -6.59
CA PRO A 910 14.41 -17.12 -6.59
C PRO A 910 13.81 -17.23 -8.00
N GLU A 911 14.58 -16.87 -9.02
CA GLU A 911 14.12 -16.85 -10.42
C GLU A 911 14.06 -18.25 -11.00
N GLU A 912 13.07 -18.47 -11.84
CA GLU A 912 12.82 -19.75 -12.48
C GLU A 912 12.97 -19.67 -13.99
N GLU A 913 13.48 -20.73 -14.58
CA GLU A 913 13.73 -20.90 -16.01
C GLU A 913 12.74 -21.88 -16.62
N ILE A 914 12.16 -21.55 -17.79
CA ILE A 914 11.37 -22.51 -18.56
C ILE A 914 12.34 -23.39 -19.35
N LEU A 915 12.35 -24.68 -19.01
CA LEU A 915 13.15 -25.71 -19.68
C LEU A 915 12.28 -26.67 -20.48
N LEU A 916 12.82 -27.15 -21.59
CA LEU A 916 12.27 -28.26 -22.36
C LEU A 916 12.56 -29.55 -21.59
N SER A 917 11.52 -30.19 -21.05
CA SER A 917 11.65 -31.25 -20.04
C SER A 917 11.38 -32.66 -20.56
N ALA A 918 10.63 -32.80 -21.65
CA ALA A 918 10.33 -34.09 -22.25
C ALA A 918 9.98 -34.00 -23.75
N PHE A 919 10.12 -35.13 -24.44
CA PHE A 919 9.77 -35.31 -25.84
C PHE A 919 8.79 -36.48 -26.04
N GLN A 920 7.98 -36.41 -27.08
CA GLN A 920 7.12 -37.51 -27.53
C GLN A 920 7.03 -37.50 -29.05
N ALA A 921 6.93 -38.68 -29.66
CA ALA A 921 6.77 -38.80 -31.11
C ALA A 921 5.37 -38.34 -31.55
N LEU A 922 5.32 -37.77 -32.77
CA LEU A 922 4.08 -37.46 -33.48
C LEU A 922 3.97 -38.34 -34.72
N GLN A 923 2.78 -38.81 -35.05
CA GLN A 923 2.53 -39.71 -36.18
C GLN A 923 1.36 -39.20 -37.02
N ASP A 924 1.37 -39.42 -38.34
CA ASP A 924 0.28 -39.04 -39.24
C ASP A 924 -0.70 -40.20 -39.43
N ASP A 925 -1.95 -40.00 -39.01
CA ASP A 925 -3.06 -40.95 -39.10
C ASP A 925 -3.35 -41.36 -40.55
N HIS A 926 -3.00 -40.54 -41.56
CA HIS A 926 -3.17 -40.88 -42.97
C HIS A 926 -2.19 -41.94 -43.49
N MET A 927 -1.09 -42.21 -42.80
CA MET A 927 -0.19 -43.32 -43.14
C MET A 927 -0.76 -44.70 -42.73
N TYR A 928 -1.83 -44.73 -41.92
CA TYR A 928 -2.43 -45.95 -41.36
C TYR A 928 -3.80 -46.34 -41.93
N ARG A 929 -4.34 -45.57 -42.88
CA ARG A 929 -5.62 -45.86 -43.53
C ARG A 929 -5.47 -46.51 -44.90
#